data_AF-A0A7X7QQ31-F1
#
_entry.id   AF-A0A7X7QQ31-F1
#
_cell.length_a   1.000
_cell.length_b   1.000
_cell.length_c   1.000
_cell.angle_alpha   90.00
_cell.angle_beta   90.00
_cell.angle_gamma   90.00
#
_symmetry.space_group_name_H-M   'P 1'
#
loop_
_entity.id
_entity.type
_entity.pdbx_description
1 polymer ?
#
loop_
_entity_poly.entity_id
_entity_poly.type
_entity_poly.pdbx_seq_one_letter_code
_entity_poly.pdbx_strand_id
1 'polypeptide(L)'
;MKAFCCVLAVCLGTSLHALTPEAFGQRLAEIVRSENTRTPDGAIGGYRGLLATEGLTGDQQARVYHRLATFAAASRRQDVLDEALGALQALPDSPGKTGALLSVIRDFGVRRMPALAKKLFMENAARFNDDQKTTLYGALADGAAYTGDQATFEEAAAFILAQPLAKRIAATGRLAQHIADDDFARGVKVLRDALATPAITPEQQVGVLHELLRLTINKSSPFDYDAIRAIKAELDTRIGAGEVSAASASAAIATFGSEAAMRVCDFPAARAAFEQALALNPNNSVIAFQAAEMALLFRDRAAAARHLDHVIAANPANPDKDAQDAANARAAATRYQAAVLRALDAGKPIADVDAAFAGSNFTSAQRMNLLRDASTRLLRARRYDEVRLIHAEVDTMFKPTPEKVFTVRYAPDIPRSAGAWETSPLLKEEAYRETRFERETAIYKRPASEAARLKDAPADPQATVPDGYETTAYLAYDDHGLHVYVKARNPDARQIDLGLLPGGSIEMFLQPGDGQPYHWLLYSLPGTDDKYAAFMATASKHYRYTYDHIAKQTVVTPDGIGAYTFFPWMLCYDSLPVAGNSWKLGIHRSDKAGDTGIRVGFGGHVHELGRGLTLQFDFPPDRLGAIKRTIALRAFAGYRAIRNDRGGFLAEFNDPELGDPAFYAAELDSFLKELDTAGERLLAEPAPGAGDIDTIFETYVPLWAEIKYIVADKRTAYLKRALLNE
;
A
#
# COMPACT_ATOMS: atom_id res chain seq x y z
N MET A 1 -17.34 -18.74 -53.64
CA MET A 1 -17.11 -19.66 -54.79
C MET A 1 -16.37 -18.87 -55.85
N LYS A 2 -15.29 -19.30 -56.47
CA LYS A 2 -14.57 -20.57 -56.44
C LYS A 2 -13.27 -20.36 -57.24
N ALA A 3 -12.19 -20.90 -56.70
CA ALA A 3 -11.16 -21.65 -57.41
C ALA A 3 -10.08 -20.91 -58.24
N PHE A 4 -8.90 -21.53 -58.13
CA PHE A 4 -7.70 -21.43 -58.97
C PHE A 4 -6.67 -20.34 -58.66
N CYS A 5 -5.92 -20.57 -57.59
CA CYS A 5 -4.45 -20.50 -57.63
C CYS A 5 -3.86 -21.52 -56.63
N CYS A 6 -4.04 -22.80 -56.95
CA CYS A 6 -3.14 -23.86 -56.49
C CYS A 6 -2.26 -24.27 -57.67
N VAL A 7 -1.07 -24.76 -57.33
CA VAL A 7 -0.04 -25.38 -58.18
C VAL A 7 1.07 -24.43 -58.66
N LEU A 8 1.91 -24.01 -57.71
CA LEU A 8 3.37 -23.94 -57.89
C LEU A 8 4.04 -23.88 -56.51
N ALA A 9 3.89 -24.98 -55.75
CA ALA A 9 4.58 -25.17 -54.48
C ALA A 9 4.88 -26.65 -54.28
N VAL A 10 5.83 -27.19 -55.03
CA VAL A 10 6.63 -28.35 -54.62
C VAL A 10 8.05 -28.15 -55.19
N CYS A 11 9.06 -28.40 -54.34
CA CYS A 11 10.50 -28.51 -54.63
C CYS A 11 11.45 -27.37 -54.20
N LEU A 12 11.22 -26.74 -53.04
CA LEU A 12 12.32 -26.28 -52.19
C LEU A 12 12.03 -26.71 -50.75
N GLY A 13 12.79 -27.68 -50.26
CA GLY A 13 12.68 -28.21 -48.91
C GLY A 13 13.01 -27.13 -47.88
N THR A 14 11.98 -26.49 -47.33
CA THR A 14 12.09 -25.83 -46.03
C THR A 14 12.01 -26.94 -45.00
N SER A 15 13.16 -27.39 -44.51
CA SER A 15 13.21 -28.03 -43.20
C SER A 15 12.52 -27.07 -42.22
N LEU A 16 11.44 -27.53 -41.59
CA LEU A 16 10.84 -26.90 -40.42
C LEU A 16 11.92 -26.86 -39.34
N HIS A 17 12.65 -25.75 -39.26
CA HIS A 17 13.66 -25.58 -38.22
C HIS A 17 12.92 -25.36 -36.90
N ALA A 18 13.27 -26.16 -35.89
CA ALA A 18 12.77 -25.97 -34.53
C ALA A 18 13.02 -24.52 -34.08
N LEU A 19 12.07 -23.94 -33.33
CA LEU A 19 12.20 -22.59 -32.80
C LEU A 19 13.49 -22.53 -31.96
N THR A 20 14.42 -21.65 -32.33
CA THR A 20 15.71 -21.56 -31.63
C THR A 20 15.47 -21.24 -30.15
N PRO A 21 16.33 -21.73 -29.23
CA PRO A 21 16.20 -21.42 -27.81
C PRO A 21 16.11 -19.92 -27.51
N GLU A 22 16.82 -19.10 -28.29
CA GLU A 22 16.81 -17.64 -28.17
C GLU A 22 15.48 -17.00 -28.59
N ALA A 23 14.92 -17.42 -29.73
CA ALA A 23 13.61 -16.93 -30.16
C ALA A 23 12.49 -17.38 -29.21
N PHE A 24 12.61 -18.59 -28.65
CA PHE A 24 11.70 -19.10 -27.62
C PHE A 24 11.78 -18.26 -26.33
N GLY A 25 12.99 -17.99 -25.84
CA GLY A 25 13.23 -17.20 -24.63
C GLY A 25 12.67 -15.77 -24.76
N GLN A 26 12.89 -15.11 -25.91
CA GLN A 26 12.35 -13.77 -26.16
C GLN A 26 10.82 -13.72 -26.11
N ARG A 27 10.14 -14.67 -26.77
CA ARG A 27 8.67 -14.76 -26.75
C ARG A 27 8.13 -15.04 -25.35
N LEU A 28 8.80 -15.91 -24.59
CA LEU A 28 8.42 -16.18 -23.21
C LEU A 28 8.57 -14.93 -22.33
N ALA A 29 9.65 -14.17 -22.50
CA ALA A 29 9.89 -12.92 -21.78
C ALA A 29 8.86 -11.82 -22.14
N GLU A 30 8.37 -11.78 -23.38
CA GLU A 30 7.25 -10.90 -23.77
C GLU A 30 5.95 -11.27 -23.05
N ILE A 31 5.62 -12.56 -22.98
CA ILE A 31 4.44 -13.03 -22.26
C ILE A 31 4.56 -12.73 -20.77
N VAL A 32 5.70 -13.02 -20.14
CA VAL A 32 5.95 -12.70 -18.72
C VAL A 32 5.91 -11.19 -18.45
N ARG A 33 6.39 -10.35 -19.37
CA ARG A 33 6.21 -8.89 -19.27
C ARG A 33 4.72 -8.51 -19.30
N SER A 34 3.93 -9.18 -20.12
CA SER A 34 2.47 -8.98 -20.16
C SER A 34 1.76 -9.47 -18.89
N GLU A 35 2.21 -10.57 -18.27
CA GLU A 35 1.67 -11.05 -16.98
C GLU A 35 1.79 -10.00 -15.88
N ASN A 36 2.90 -9.25 -15.88
CA ASN A 36 3.18 -8.23 -14.86
C ASN A 36 2.47 -6.90 -15.12
N THR A 37 1.89 -6.71 -16.31
CA THR A 37 1.36 -5.41 -16.76
C THR A 37 -0.07 -5.46 -17.31
N ARG A 38 -0.71 -6.63 -17.42
CA ARG A 38 -2.03 -6.83 -18.06
C ARG A 38 -2.93 -7.84 -17.32
N THR A 39 -4.15 -8.05 -17.85
CA THR A 39 -5.20 -8.94 -17.32
C THR A 39 -4.91 -10.44 -17.53
N PRO A 40 -5.51 -11.34 -16.72
CA PRO A 40 -5.31 -12.79 -16.84
C PRO A 40 -5.55 -13.39 -18.23
N ASP A 41 -6.57 -12.92 -18.95
CA ASP A 41 -6.90 -13.45 -20.28
C ASP A 41 -5.83 -13.14 -21.33
N GLY A 42 -5.14 -11.99 -21.21
CA GLY A 42 -4.04 -11.62 -22.10
C GLY A 42 -2.84 -12.56 -21.97
N ALA A 43 -2.47 -12.92 -20.73
CA ALA A 43 -1.38 -13.85 -20.47
C ALA A 43 -1.71 -15.28 -20.92
N ILE A 44 -2.92 -15.76 -20.63
CA ILE A 44 -3.42 -17.06 -21.11
C ILE A 44 -3.40 -17.11 -22.65
N GLY A 45 -3.90 -16.06 -23.30
CA GLY A 45 -3.86 -15.93 -24.76
C GLY A 45 -2.43 -15.95 -25.31
N GLY A 46 -1.48 -15.28 -24.64
CA GLY A 46 -0.06 -15.29 -24.98
C GLY A 46 0.55 -16.69 -24.94
N TYR A 47 0.32 -17.44 -23.86
CA TYR A 47 0.82 -18.82 -23.74
C TYR A 47 0.20 -19.78 -24.76
N ARG A 48 -1.12 -19.70 -24.99
CA ARG A 48 -1.79 -20.50 -26.02
C ARG A 48 -1.28 -20.15 -27.42
N GLY A 49 -1.05 -18.87 -27.70
CA GLY A 49 -0.45 -18.42 -28.96
C GLY A 49 0.97 -18.95 -29.16
N LEU A 50 1.76 -19.01 -28.10
CA LEU A 50 3.10 -19.63 -28.16
C LEU A 50 3.00 -21.14 -28.41
N LEU A 51 2.11 -21.86 -27.73
CA LEU A 51 1.87 -23.29 -27.97
C LEU A 51 1.38 -23.60 -29.39
N ALA A 52 0.67 -22.66 -30.03
CA ALA A 52 0.23 -22.77 -31.41
C ALA A 52 1.34 -22.50 -32.45
N THR A 53 2.55 -22.11 -32.02
CA THR A 53 3.68 -21.89 -32.93
C THR A 53 4.27 -23.22 -33.40
N GLU A 54 4.37 -23.42 -34.71
CA GLU A 54 5.00 -24.62 -35.29
C GLU A 54 6.50 -24.70 -34.91
N GLY A 55 7.00 -25.92 -34.66
CA GLY A 55 8.41 -26.17 -34.41
C GLY A 55 8.87 -26.07 -32.94
N LEU A 56 7.96 -26.00 -31.96
CA LEU A 56 8.33 -26.16 -30.56
C LEU A 56 8.76 -27.61 -30.24
N THR A 57 9.84 -27.76 -29.50
CA THR A 57 10.25 -29.07 -28.96
C THR A 57 9.34 -29.48 -27.79
N GLY A 58 9.29 -30.78 -27.47
CA GLY A 58 8.55 -31.27 -26.31
C GLY A 58 8.99 -30.62 -24.99
N ASP A 59 10.28 -30.28 -24.85
CA ASP A 59 10.80 -29.58 -23.67
C ASP A 59 10.35 -28.12 -23.61
N GLN A 60 10.27 -27.44 -24.76
CA GLN A 60 9.72 -26.09 -24.85
C GLN A 60 8.22 -26.10 -24.53
N GLN A 61 7.46 -27.06 -25.05
CA GLN A 61 6.05 -27.24 -24.73
C GLN A 61 5.84 -27.50 -23.24
N ALA A 62 6.63 -28.39 -22.62
CA ALA A 62 6.55 -28.68 -21.19
C ALA A 62 6.75 -27.42 -20.33
N ARG A 63 7.70 -26.55 -20.70
CA ARG A 63 7.93 -25.27 -20.02
C ARG A 63 6.75 -24.32 -20.15
N VAL A 64 6.14 -24.23 -21.33
CA VAL A 64 4.96 -23.36 -21.54
C VAL A 64 3.75 -23.88 -20.75
N TYR A 65 3.50 -25.20 -20.75
CA TYR A 65 2.41 -25.78 -19.96
C TYR A 65 2.61 -25.62 -18.45
N HIS A 66 3.84 -25.72 -17.91
CA HIS A 66 4.11 -25.39 -16.50
C HIS A 66 3.74 -23.94 -16.16
N ARG A 67 4.15 -22.99 -17.00
CA ARG A 67 3.83 -21.57 -16.80
C ARG A 67 2.33 -21.31 -16.88
N LEU A 68 1.67 -21.88 -17.88
CA LEU A 68 0.23 -21.79 -18.05
C LEU A 68 -0.54 -22.38 -16.85
N ALA A 69 -0.17 -23.57 -16.37
CA ALA A 69 -0.77 -24.19 -15.19
C ALA A 69 -0.56 -23.32 -13.93
N THR A 70 0.67 -22.81 -13.74
CA THR A 70 1.02 -21.93 -12.62
C THR A 70 0.20 -20.63 -12.65
N PHE A 71 0.01 -20.05 -13.83
CA PHE A 71 -0.75 -18.81 -13.99
C PHE A 71 -2.26 -19.03 -13.87
N ALA A 72 -2.78 -20.11 -14.46
CA ALA A 72 -4.20 -20.50 -14.36
C ALA A 72 -4.61 -20.77 -12.90
N ALA A 73 -3.77 -21.48 -12.14
CA ALA A 73 -3.97 -21.68 -10.71
C ALA A 73 -4.00 -20.35 -9.93
N ALA A 74 -3.07 -19.43 -10.22
CA ALA A 74 -3.05 -18.11 -9.59
C ALA A 74 -4.28 -17.25 -9.93
N SER A 75 -4.82 -17.42 -11.14
CA SER A 75 -5.98 -16.70 -11.66
C SER A 75 -7.32 -17.42 -11.43
N ARG A 76 -7.32 -18.55 -10.69
CA ARG A 76 -8.50 -19.38 -10.41
C ARG A 76 -9.26 -19.86 -11.66
N ARG A 77 -8.54 -20.17 -12.73
CA ARG A 77 -9.09 -20.67 -14.00
C ARG A 77 -8.93 -22.19 -14.09
N GLN A 78 -9.88 -22.92 -13.52
CA GLN A 78 -9.83 -24.38 -13.42
C GLN A 78 -9.81 -25.06 -14.80
N ASP A 79 -10.57 -24.53 -15.76
CA ASP A 79 -10.64 -25.01 -17.14
C ASP A 79 -9.25 -25.02 -17.82
N VAL A 80 -8.52 -23.91 -17.69
CA VAL A 80 -7.19 -23.74 -18.28
C VAL A 80 -6.14 -24.55 -17.51
N LEU A 81 -6.30 -24.69 -16.20
CA LEU A 81 -5.43 -25.50 -15.37
C LEU A 81 -5.50 -26.98 -15.77
N ASP A 82 -6.71 -27.53 -15.90
CA ASP A 82 -6.92 -28.92 -16.26
C ASP A 82 -6.41 -29.21 -17.68
N GLU A 83 -6.62 -28.28 -18.63
CA GLU A 83 -6.03 -28.32 -19.97
C GLU A 83 -4.50 -28.40 -19.92
N ALA A 84 -3.86 -27.47 -19.19
CA ALA A 84 -2.41 -27.37 -19.14
C ALA A 84 -1.76 -28.60 -18.47
N LEU A 85 -2.35 -29.11 -17.39
CA LEU A 85 -1.85 -30.30 -16.70
C LEU A 85 -2.06 -31.57 -17.53
N GLY A 86 -3.23 -31.74 -18.14
CA GLY A 86 -3.51 -32.87 -19.02
C GLY A 86 -2.54 -32.90 -20.21
N ALA A 87 -2.31 -31.75 -20.84
CA ALA A 87 -1.36 -31.64 -21.94
C ALA A 87 0.09 -31.91 -21.49
N LEU A 88 0.52 -31.38 -20.33
CA LEU A 88 1.84 -31.65 -19.77
C LEU A 88 2.05 -33.15 -19.47
N GLN A 89 1.04 -33.83 -18.94
CA GLN A 89 1.10 -35.27 -18.65
C GLN A 89 1.16 -36.11 -19.94
N ALA A 90 0.48 -35.67 -21.00
CA ALA A 90 0.44 -36.36 -22.30
C ALA A 90 1.72 -36.22 -23.14
N LEU A 91 2.60 -35.26 -22.82
CA LEU A 91 3.88 -35.10 -23.53
C LEU A 91 4.74 -36.38 -23.43
N PRO A 92 5.54 -36.70 -24.47
CA PRO A 92 6.53 -37.77 -24.39
C PRO A 92 7.49 -37.58 -23.21
N ASP A 93 8.08 -38.68 -22.73
CA ASP A 93 9.01 -38.62 -21.62
C ASP A 93 10.30 -37.91 -22.01
N SER A 94 10.61 -36.84 -21.29
CA SER A 94 11.80 -36.02 -21.53
C SER A 94 12.29 -35.35 -20.23
N PRO A 95 13.57 -34.93 -20.17
CA PRO A 95 14.07 -34.13 -19.05
C PRO A 95 13.26 -32.84 -18.82
N GLY A 96 12.79 -32.19 -19.89
CA GLY A 96 11.95 -30.99 -19.80
C GLY A 96 10.59 -31.27 -19.16
N LYS A 97 9.93 -32.39 -19.49
CA LYS A 97 8.69 -32.83 -18.83
C LYS A 97 8.91 -33.08 -17.34
N THR A 98 9.97 -33.80 -16.98
CA THR A 98 10.32 -34.06 -15.57
C THR A 98 10.58 -32.75 -14.81
N GLY A 99 11.33 -31.82 -15.40
CA GLY A 99 11.59 -30.50 -14.81
C GLY A 99 10.34 -29.63 -14.66
N ALA A 100 9.43 -29.67 -15.63
CA ALA A 100 8.15 -28.97 -15.58
C ALA A 100 7.23 -29.54 -14.49
N LEU A 101 7.09 -30.87 -14.41
CA LEU A 101 6.31 -31.53 -13.35
C LEU A 101 6.89 -31.23 -11.96
N LEU A 102 8.21 -31.32 -11.80
CA LEU A 102 8.89 -30.94 -10.55
C LEU A 102 8.53 -29.52 -10.13
N SER A 103 8.52 -28.58 -11.08
CA SER A 103 8.21 -27.17 -10.81
C SER A 103 6.73 -26.97 -10.45
N VAL A 104 5.80 -27.57 -11.21
CA VAL A 104 4.36 -27.52 -10.91
C VAL A 104 4.07 -28.06 -9.51
N ILE A 105 4.55 -29.27 -9.19
CA ILE A 105 4.28 -29.92 -7.91
C ILE A 105 4.84 -29.07 -6.77
N ARG A 106 6.07 -28.57 -6.89
CA ARG A 106 6.66 -27.68 -5.89
C ARG A 106 5.84 -26.41 -5.70
N ASP A 107 5.50 -25.72 -6.79
CA ASP A 107 4.79 -24.43 -6.76
C ASP A 107 3.36 -24.59 -6.21
N PHE A 108 2.72 -25.74 -6.47
CA PHE A 108 1.38 -26.06 -5.96
C PHE A 108 1.40 -26.52 -4.51
N GLY A 109 2.41 -27.32 -4.16
CA GLY A 109 2.59 -27.93 -2.86
C GLY A 109 2.72 -26.90 -1.74
N VAL A 110 3.46 -25.81 -1.95
CA VAL A 110 3.76 -24.85 -0.88
C VAL A 110 2.51 -24.15 -0.32
N ARG A 111 1.63 -23.58 -1.16
CA ARG A 111 0.46 -22.79 -0.68
C ARG A 111 -0.75 -22.68 -1.63
N ARG A 112 -0.71 -23.31 -2.81
CA ARG A 112 -1.77 -23.08 -3.82
C ARG A 112 -2.79 -24.20 -3.87
N MET A 113 -2.33 -25.43 -4.10
CA MET A 113 -3.18 -26.59 -4.34
C MET A 113 -2.50 -27.87 -3.81
N PRO A 114 -2.29 -28.00 -2.48
CA PRO A 114 -1.47 -29.07 -1.90
C PRO A 114 -2.03 -30.48 -2.17
N ALA A 115 -3.35 -30.66 -2.18
CA ALA A 115 -3.97 -31.94 -2.53
C ALA A 115 -3.68 -32.35 -3.98
N LEU A 116 -3.75 -31.40 -4.92
CA LEU A 116 -3.41 -31.65 -6.33
C LEU A 116 -1.91 -31.91 -6.51
N ALA A 117 -1.06 -31.17 -5.79
CA ALA A 117 0.38 -31.41 -5.78
C ALA A 117 0.72 -32.81 -5.26
N LYS A 118 0.10 -33.26 -4.17
CA LYS A 118 0.27 -34.61 -3.62
C LYS A 118 -0.15 -35.66 -4.65
N LYS A 119 -1.32 -35.49 -5.27
CA LYS A 119 -1.79 -36.39 -6.34
C LYS A 119 -0.79 -36.47 -7.50
N LEU A 120 -0.40 -35.33 -8.07
CA LEU A 120 0.55 -35.26 -9.18
C LEU A 120 1.91 -35.88 -8.81
N PHE A 121 2.38 -35.67 -7.58
CA PHE A 121 3.59 -36.28 -7.09
C PHE A 121 3.48 -37.80 -7.03
N MET A 122 2.42 -38.34 -6.42
CA MET A 122 2.24 -39.79 -6.28
C MET A 122 2.12 -40.48 -7.65
N GLU A 123 1.42 -39.87 -8.61
CA GLU A 123 1.31 -40.36 -9.99
C GLU A 123 2.65 -40.37 -10.74
N ASN A 124 3.62 -39.57 -10.31
CA ASN A 124 4.89 -39.36 -11.02
C ASN A 124 6.12 -39.71 -10.17
N ALA A 125 5.95 -40.32 -9.00
CA ALA A 125 7.02 -40.50 -8.01
C ALA A 125 8.23 -41.29 -8.55
N ALA A 126 7.99 -42.24 -9.45
CA ALA A 126 9.04 -43.04 -10.10
C ALA A 126 9.96 -42.22 -11.03
N ARG A 127 9.54 -41.02 -11.46
CA ARG A 127 10.31 -40.13 -12.35
C ARG A 127 11.37 -39.32 -11.61
N PHE A 128 11.22 -39.19 -10.29
CA PHE A 128 12.05 -38.31 -9.49
C PHE A 128 13.16 -39.10 -8.79
N ASN A 129 14.38 -38.57 -8.83
CA ASN A 129 15.46 -39.07 -7.98
C ASN A 129 15.24 -38.64 -6.51
N ASP A 130 16.05 -39.14 -5.59
CA ASP A 130 15.87 -38.90 -4.16
C ASP A 130 16.02 -37.42 -3.76
N ASP A 131 16.85 -36.66 -4.47
CA ASP A 131 17.04 -35.22 -4.21
C ASP A 131 15.80 -34.42 -4.61
N GLN A 132 15.24 -34.76 -5.77
CA GLN A 132 13.98 -34.22 -6.26
C GLN A 132 12.82 -34.60 -5.33
N LYS A 133 12.73 -35.86 -4.89
CA LYS A 133 11.73 -36.31 -3.91
C LYS A 133 11.85 -35.54 -2.61
N THR A 134 13.06 -35.36 -2.07
CA THR A 134 13.30 -34.59 -0.84
C THR A 134 12.80 -33.15 -0.98
N THR A 135 13.03 -32.53 -2.14
CA THR A 135 12.52 -31.19 -2.45
C THR A 135 10.99 -31.16 -2.47
N LEU A 136 10.36 -32.14 -3.14
CA LEU A 136 8.91 -32.24 -3.26
C LEU A 136 8.21 -32.55 -1.94
N TYR A 137 8.74 -33.47 -1.13
CA TYR A 137 8.25 -33.71 0.23
C TYR A 137 8.39 -32.47 1.11
N GLY A 138 9.45 -31.68 0.94
CA GLY A 138 9.55 -30.37 1.60
C GLY A 138 8.42 -29.41 1.23
N ALA A 139 8.06 -29.33 -0.05
CA ALA A 139 6.93 -28.50 -0.50
C ALA A 139 5.57 -29.04 -0.02
N LEU A 140 5.40 -30.37 0.04
CA LEU A 140 4.19 -30.99 0.58
C LEU A 140 4.05 -30.77 2.09
N ALA A 141 5.15 -30.82 2.85
CA ALA A 141 5.15 -30.47 4.27
C ALA A 141 4.69 -29.02 4.46
N ASP A 142 5.18 -28.08 3.64
CA ASP A 142 4.74 -26.67 3.69
C ASP A 142 3.23 -26.53 3.46
N GLY A 143 2.69 -27.20 2.44
CA GLY A 143 1.27 -27.19 2.14
C GLY A 143 0.42 -27.85 3.21
N ALA A 144 0.87 -28.98 3.73
CA ALA A 144 0.18 -29.75 4.76
C ALA A 144 0.10 -28.97 6.07
N ALA A 145 1.19 -28.33 6.49
CA ALA A 145 1.19 -27.42 7.64
C ALA A 145 0.21 -26.26 7.43
N TYR A 146 0.18 -25.67 6.24
CA TYR A 146 -0.74 -24.58 5.91
C TYR A 146 -2.22 -25.00 5.94
N THR A 147 -2.54 -26.22 5.51
CA THR A 147 -3.93 -26.73 5.50
C THR A 147 -4.34 -27.51 6.75
N GLY A 148 -3.43 -27.71 7.71
CA GLY A 148 -3.66 -28.56 8.88
C GLY A 148 -3.76 -30.06 8.57
N ASP A 149 -3.19 -30.53 7.46
CA ASP A 149 -3.15 -31.97 7.11
C ASP A 149 -1.99 -32.66 7.84
N GLN A 150 -2.23 -33.03 9.10
CA GLN A 150 -1.23 -33.62 9.98
C GLN A 150 -0.63 -34.92 9.42
N ALA A 151 -1.43 -35.76 8.76
CA ALA A 151 -0.98 -37.04 8.24
C ALA A 151 0.02 -36.87 7.10
N THR A 152 -0.27 -35.96 6.15
CA THR A 152 0.68 -35.64 5.07
C THR A 152 1.93 -34.94 5.61
N PHE A 153 1.79 -34.09 6.63
CA PHE A 153 2.93 -33.44 7.26
C PHE A 153 3.88 -34.47 7.92
N GLU A 154 3.35 -35.41 8.68
CA GLU A 154 4.13 -36.47 9.34
C GLU A 154 4.78 -37.43 8.32
N GLU A 155 4.05 -37.80 7.27
CA GLU A 155 4.57 -38.60 6.15
C GLU A 155 5.78 -37.91 5.49
N ALA A 156 5.62 -36.62 5.15
CA ALA A 156 6.68 -35.82 4.53
C ALA A 156 7.86 -35.60 5.48
N ALA A 157 7.61 -35.33 6.75
CA ALA A 157 8.64 -35.17 7.78
C ALA A 157 9.47 -36.45 7.94
N ALA A 158 8.81 -37.61 8.03
CA ALA A 158 9.48 -38.91 8.13
C ALA A 158 10.37 -39.17 6.91
N PHE A 159 9.86 -38.92 5.70
CA PHE A 159 10.66 -39.07 4.47
C PHE A 159 11.88 -38.15 4.48
N ILE A 160 11.70 -36.86 4.79
CA ILE A 160 12.77 -35.87 4.82
C ILE A 160 13.85 -36.30 5.82
N LEU A 161 13.47 -36.65 7.05
CA LEU A 161 14.42 -36.97 8.12
C LEU A 161 15.21 -38.27 7.86
N ALA A 162 14.67 -39.19 7.06
CA ALA A 162 15.34 -40.43 6.65
C ALA A 162 16.47 -40.20 5.62
N GLN A 163 16.53 -39.04 4.97
CA GLN A 163 17.54 -38.76 3.94
C GLN A 163 18.91 -38.40 4.54
N PRO A 164 20.02 -38.63 3.81
CA PRO A 164 21.34 -38.13 4.20
C PRO A 164 21.32 -36.63 4.46
N LEU A 165 21.94 -36.17 5.55
CA LEU A 165 21.85 -34.77 5.99
C LEU A 165 22.18 -33.78 4.87
N ALA A 166 23.24 -34.05 4.10
CA ALA A 166 23.69 -33.27 2.96
C ALA A 166 22.57 -32.84 1.98
N LYS A 167 21.54 -33.70 1.83
CA LYS A 167 20.45 -33.54 0.87
C LYS A 167 19.22 -32.86 1.47
N ARG A 168 19.14 -32.75 2.80
CA ARG A 168 17.91 -32.36 3.51
C ARG A 168 18.04 -31.13 4.42
N ILE A 169 19.17 -30.44 4.48
CA ILE A 169 19.36 -29.28 5.39
C ILE A 169 18.24 -28.24 5.23
N ALA A 170 18.02 -27.74 4.01
CA ALA A 170 17.00 -26.73 3.74
C ALA A 170 15.56 -27.24 4.01
N ALA A 171 15.28 -28.51 3.71
CA ALA A 171 13.99 -29.13 4.00
C ALA A 171 13.77 -29.32 5.52
N THR A 172 14.83 -29.67 6.24
CA THR A 172 14.84 -29.80 7.71
C THR A 172 14.63 -28.42 8.37
N GLY A 173 15.23 -27.36 7.84
CA GLY A 173 14.99 -25.98 8.27
C GLY A 173 13.54 -25.56 8.13
N ARG A 174 12.92 -25.81 6.97
CA ARG A 174 11.48 -25.54 6.76
C ARG A 174 10.60 -26.37 7.68
N LEU A 175 10.88 -27.67 7.82
CA LEU A 175 10.16 -28.55 8.73
C LEU A 175 10.21 -28.02 10.16
N ALA A 176 11.39 -27.61 10.63
CA ALA A 176 11.58 -27.07 11.96
C ALA A 176 10.81 -25.76 12.17
N GLN A 177 10.70 -24.90 11.15
CA GLN A 177 9.90 -23.66 11.21
C GLN A 177 8.41 -23.94 11.45
N HIS A 178 7.84 -24.96 10.79
CA HIS A 178 6.44 -25.34 11.00
C HIS A 178 6.23 -26.00 12.36
N ILE A 179 7.13 -26.89 12.78
CA ILE A 179 7.08 -27.47 14.13
C ILE A 179 7.13 -26.36 15.19
N ALA A 180 7.94 -25.33 14.95
CA ALA A 180 8.10 -24.19 15.85
C ALA A 180 6.88 -23.27 15.93
N ASP A 181 5.90 -23.39 15.02
CA ASP A 181 4.62 -22.67 15.16
C ASP A 181 3.81 -23.16 16.36
N ASP A 182 3.89 -24.47 16.66
CA ASP A 182 3.21 -25.07 17.81
C ASP A 182 4.15 -25.27 19.02
N ASP A 183 5.42 -25.64 18.75
CA ASP A 183 6.42 -25.94 19.76
C ASP A 183 7.81 -25.50 19.30
N PHE A 184 8.18 -24.27 19.66
CA PHE A 184 9.46 -23.67 19.34
C PHE A 184 10.65 -24.53 19.82
N ALA A 185 10.56 -25.10 21.02
CA ALA A 185 11.64 -25.91 21.59
C ALA A 185 11.86 -27.18 20.77
N ARG A 186 10.78 -27.82 20.31
CA ARG A 186 10.85 -28.97 19.42
C ARG A 186 11.42 -28.62 18.05
N GLY A 187 11.07 -27.46 17.48
CA GLY A 187 11.68 -26.97 16.24
C GLY A 187 13.19 -26.75 16.37
N VAL A 188 13.64 -26.10 17.45
CA VAL A 188 15.07 -25.95 17.77
C VAL A 188 15.74 -27.31 17.94
N LYS A 189 15.09 -28.25 18.64
CA LYS A 189 15.61 -29.60 18.86
C LYS A 189 15.87 -30.33 17.54
N VAL A 190 14.97 -30.25 16.56
CA VAL A 190 15.15 -30.88 15.24
C VAL A 190 16.46 -30.43 14.57
N LEU A 191 16.79 -29.14 14.65
CA LEU A 191 18.01 -28.60 14.06
C LEU A 191 19.26 -28.90 14.90
N ARG A 192 19.15 -28.90 16.23
CA ARG A 192 20.24 -29.30 17.13
C ARG A 192 20.59 -30.78 17.01
N ASP A 193 19.59 -31.66 16.85
CA ASP A 193 19.79 -33.09 16.59
C ASP A 193 20.47 -33.31 15.22
N ALA A 194 20.06 -32.56 14.19
CA ALA A 194 20.73 -32.59 12.88
C ALA A 194 22.19 -32.16 12.98
N LEU A 195 22.48 -31.17 13.82
CA LEU A 195 23.83 -30.69 14.07
C LEU A 195 24.71 -31.66 14.87
N ALA A 196 24.09 -32.47 15.73
CA ALA A 196 24.76 -33.50 16.52
C ALA A 196 24.99 -34.82 15.74
N THR A 197 24.54 -34.89 14.48
CA THR A 197 24.69 -36.10 13.65
C THR A 197 26.19 -36.39 13.41
N PRO A 198 26.68 -37.61 13.69
CA PRO A 198 28.08 -37.97 13.41
C PRO A 198 28.43 -37.83 11.92
N ALA A 199 29.70 -37.51 11.63
CA ALA A 199 30.25 -37.47 10.27
C ALA A 199 29.67 -36.41 9.31
N ILE A 200 29.18 -35.28 9.84
CA ILE A 200 28.75 -34.13 9.03
C ILE A 200 29.92 -33.18 8.77
N THR A 201 30.01 -32.63 7.57
CA THR A 201 31.11 -31.73 7.18
C THR A 201 30.94 -30.32 7.78
N PRO A 202 32.00 -29.50 7.90
CA PRO A 202 31.87 -28.10 8.32
C PRO A 202 30.90 -27.28 7.46
N GLU A 203 30.84 -27.54 6.15
CA GLU A 203 29.86 -26.94 5.25
C GLU A 203 28.41 -27.26 5.68
N GLN A 204 28.13 -28.54 5.98
CA GLN A 204 26.81 -28.97 6.43
C GLN A 204 26.45 -28.39 7.80
N GLN A 205 27.44 -28.31 8.69
CA GLN A 205 27.31 -27.68 10.00
C GLN A 205 26.92 -26.20 9.90
N VAL A 206 27.54 -25.43 8.99
CA VAL A 206 27.16 -24.03 8.73
C VAL A 206 25.77 -23.94 8.14
N GLY A 207 25.41 -24.83 7.20
CA GLY A 207 24.06 -24.90 6.65
C GLY A 207 22.98 -25.12 7.72
N VAL A 208 23.20 -26.04 8.65
CA VAL A 208 22.27 -26.31 9.76
C VAL A 208 22.20 -25.11 10.73
N LEU A 209 23.33 -24.48 11.05
CA LEU A 209 23.34 -23.28 11.89
C LEU A 209 22.65 -22.08 11.23
N HIS A 210 22.75 -21.93 9.91
CA HIS A 210 22.05 -20.88 9.20
C HIS A 210 20.53 -21.08 9.27
N GLU A 211 20.04 -22.31 9.11
CA GLU A 211 18.62 -22.60 9.30
C GLU A 211 18.17 -22.44 10.75
N LEU A 212 19.03 -22.78 11.73
CA LEU A 212 18.74 -22.53 13.15
C LEU A 212 18.66 -21.03 13.46
N LEU A 213 19.59 -20.24 12.92
CA LEU A 213 19.58 -18.78 13.00
C LEU A 213 18.25 -18.24 12.46
N ARG A 214 17.84 -18.65 11.26
CA ARG A 214 16.55 -18.26 10.65
C ARG A 214 15.34 -18.70 11.48
N LEU A 215 15.38 -19.86 12.12
CA LEU A 215 14.31 -20.35 13.00
C LEU A 215 14.18 -19.46 14.23
N THR A 216 15.28 -19.21 14.94
CA THR A 216 15.27 -18.37 16.14
C THR A 216 14.83 -16.95 15.80
N ILE A 217 15.32 -16.37 14.70
CA ILE A 217 14.92 -15.05 14.21
C ILE A 217 13.40 -14.96 13.95
N ASN A 218 12.81 -16.00 13.35
CA ASN A 218 11.44 -15.95 12.87
C ASN A 218 10.39 -16.37 13.91
N LYS A 219 10.76 -17.26 14.83
CA LYS A 219 9.80 -17.99 15.68
C LYS A 219 10.02 -17.82 17.19
N SER A 220 11.15 -17.25 17.63
CA SER A 220 11.34 -17.01 19.08
C SER A 220 10.31 -15.99 19.59
N SER A 221 9.61 -16.35 20.67
CA SER A 221 8.66 -15.50 21.36
C SER A 221 8.76 -15.72 22.88
N PRO A 222 9.22 -14.73 23.66
CA PRO A 222 9.71 -13.42 23.21
C PRO A 222 10.96 -13.55 22.34
N PHE A 223 11.24 -12.51 21.55
CA PHE A 223 12.40 -12.47 20.65
C PHE A 223 13.71 -12.62 21.45
N ASP A 224 14.51 -13.64 21.15
CA ASP A 224 15.71 -14.01 21.92
C ASP A 224 17.00 -13.64 21.17
N TYR A 225 17.49 -12.42 21.42
CA TYR A 225 18.72 -11.93 20.79
C TYR A 225 19.99 -12.59 21.34
N ASP A 226 19.98 -13.07 22.58
CA ASP A 226 21.11 -13.79 23.18
C ASP A 226 21.34 -15.13 22.46
N ALA A 227 20.27 -15.88 22.20
CA ALA A 227 20.35 -17.11 21.42
C ALA A 227 20.87 -16.85 19.99
N ILE A 228 20.42 -15.77 19.35
CA ILE A 228 20.89 -15.36 18.01
C ILE A 228 22.40 -15.07 18.03
N ARG A 229 22.90 -14.34 19.04
CA ARG A 229 24.35 -14.09 19.21
C ARG A 229 25.14 -15.36 19.48
N ALA A 230 24.60 -16.28 20.27
CA ALA A 230 25.25 -17.57 20.54
C ALA A 230 25.38 -18.41 19.26
N ILE A 231 24.33 -18.46 18.43
CA ILE A 231 24.37 -19.14 17.12
C ILE A 231 25.39 -18.48 16.19
N LYS A 232 25.47 -17.14 16.18
CA LYS A 232 26.46 -16.39 15.42
C LYS A 232 27.90 -16.70 15.86
N ALA A 233 28.17 -16.80 17.17
CA ALA A 233 29.48 -17.19 17.67
C ALA A 233 29.87 -18.63 17.27
N GLU A 234 28.90 -19.55 17.23
CA GLU A 234 29.11 -20.91 16.74
C GLU A 234 29.42 -20.93 15.22
N LEU A 235 28.72 -20.09 14.45
CA LEU A 235 29.02 -19.87 13.02
C LEU A 235 30.44 -19.36 12.83
N ASP A 236 30.86 -18.33 13.57
CA ASP A 236 32.21 -17.74 13.46
C ASP A 236 33.32 -18.74 13.76
N THR A 237 33.13 -19.57 14.79
CA THR A 237 34.08 -20.63 15.17
C THR A 237 34.30 -21.61 14.01
N ARG A 238 33.21 -22.01 13.34
CA ARG A 238 33.28 -22.96 12.22
C ARG A 238 33.83 -22.35 10.94
N ILE A 239 33.48 -21.11 10.65
CA ILE A 239 34.01 -20.38 9.49
C ILE A 239 35.53 -20.18 9.65
N GLY A 240 36.00 -19.85 10.87
CA GLY A 240 37.42 -19.67 11.17
C GLY A 240 38.28 -20.93 10.99
N ALA A 241 37.67 -22.13 10.99
CA ALA A 241 38.38 -23.39 10.74
C ALA A 241 38.76 -23.60 9.25
N GLY A 242 38.24 -22.78 8.32
CA GLY A 242 38.72 -22.72 6.93
C GLY A 242 38.18 -23.78 5.96
N GLU A 243 37.18 -24.56 6.37
CA GLU A 243 36.63 -25.70 5.58
C GLU A 243 35.21 -25.42 5.02
N VAL A 244 34.83 -24.15 4.90
CA VAL A 244 33.46 -23.71 4.51
C VAL A 244 33.53 -22.84 3.26
N SER A 245 32.55 -22.99 2.37
CA SER A 245 32.43 -22.15 1.19
C SER A 245 32.16 -20.69 1.56
N ALA A 246 32.82 -19.77 0.84
CA ALA A 246 32.60 -18.34 0.96
C ALA A 246 31.12 -17.95 0.80
N ALA A 247 30.40 -18.65 -0.08
CA ALA A 247 28.98 -18.42 -0.35
C ALA A 247 28.11 -18.71 0.88
N SER A 248 28.23 -19.89 1.49
CA SER A 248 27.43 -20.29 2.65
C SER A 248 27.78 -19.47 3.88
N ALA A 249 29.07 -19.25 4.13
CA ALA A 249 29.55 -18.44 5.25
C ALA A 249 29.03 -17.00 5.16
N SER A 250 29.23 -16.32 4.03
CA SER A 250 28.79 -14.93 3.85
C SER A 250 27.27 -14.77 3.96
N ALA A 251 26.47 -15.71 3.45
CA ALA A 251 25.01 -15.66 3.53
C ALA A 251 24.48 -15.77 4.97
N ALA A 252 25.05 -16.68 5.78
CA ALA A 252 24.67 -16.85 7.18
C ALA A 252 25.01 -15.61 8.01
N ILE A 253 26.20 -15.04 7.80
CA ILE A 253 26.67 -13.83 8.49
C ILE A 253 25.82 -12.61 8.10
N ALA A 254 25.51 -12.43 6.81
CA ALA A 254 24.65 -11.34 6.33
C ALA A 254 23.22 -11.44 6.91
N THR A 255 22.70 -12.66 7.08
CA THR A 255 21.38 -12.90 7.72
C THR A 255 21.36 -12.37 9.15
N PHE A 256 22.39 -12.66 9.95
CA PHE A 256 22.55 -12.08 11.29
C PHE A 256 22.61 -10.55 11.23
N GLY A 257 23.43 -10.00 10.31
CA GLY A 257 23.62 -8.56 10.17
C GLY A 257 22.32 -7.80 9.90
N SER A 258 21.45 -8.33 9.01
CA SER A 258 20.14 -7.75 8.72
C SER A 258 19.24 -7.66 9.96
N GLU A 259 19.20 -8.71 10.78
CA GLU A 259 18.33 -8.75 11.96
C GLU A 259 18.84 -7.88 13.11
N ALA A 260 20.15 -7.89 13.34
CA ALA A 260 20.80 -7.01 14.30
C ALA A 260 20.44 -5.54 14.02
N ALA A 261 20.44 -5.12 12.75
CA ALA A 261 20.05 -3.77 12.36
C ALA A 261 18.54 -3.51 12.44
N MET A 262 17.72 -4.38 11.86
CA MET A 262 16.30 -4.09 11.59
C MET A 262 15.38 -4.31 12.79
N ARG A 263 15.68 -5.28 13.66
CA ARG A 263 14.83 -5.62 14.81
C ARG A 263 15.36 -5.12 16.13
N VAL A 264 16.68 -5.14 16.32
CA VAL A 264 17.31 -4.85 17.62
C VAL A 264 18.05 -3.51 17.62
N CYS A 265 18.26 -2.91 16.45
CA CYS A 265 19.04 -1.67 16.28
C CYS A 265 20.48 -1.77 16.83
N ASP A 266 21.08 -2.97 16.83
CA ASP A 266 22.48 -3.22 17.17
C ASP A 266 23.37 -2.94 15.94
N PHE A 267 23.52 -1.65 15.67
CA PHE A 267 24.22 -1.16 14.48
C PHE A 267 25.70 -1.54 14.42
N PRO A 268 26.48 -1.54 15.53
CA PRO A 268 27.86 -2.03 15.52
C PRO A 268 27.96 -3.50 15.12
N ALA A 269 27.11 -4.38 15.67
CA ALA A 269 27.12 -5.80 15.32
C ALA A 269 26.70 -6.04 13.86
N ALA A 270 25.68 -5.30 13.40
CA ALA A 270 25.25 -5.36 12.00
C ALA A 270 26.38 -4.96 11.04
N ARG A 271 27.04 -3.83 11.29
CA ARG A 271 28.17 -3.36 10.49
C ARG A 271 29.30 -4.39 10.44
N ALA A 272 29.70 -4.93 11.59
CA ALA A 272 30.76 -5.94 11.67
C ALA A 272 30.39 -7.20 10.87
N ALA A 273 29.13 -7.64 10.94
CA ALA A 273 28.64 -8.78 10.18
C ALA A 273 28.68 -8.53 8.67
N PHE A 274 28.20 -7.38 8.17
CA PHE A 274 28.25 -7.09 6.73
C PHE A 274 29.69 -6.97 6.20
N GLU A 275 30.59 -6.35 6.94
CA GLU A 275 32.02 -6.28 6.57
C GLU A 275 32.67 -7.68 6.58
N GLN A 276 32.36 -8.52 7.57
CA GLN A 276 32.81 -9.91 7.61
C GLN A 276 32.25 -10.71 6.41
N ALA A 277 30.97 -10.56 6.10
CA ALA A 277 30.33 -11.26 4.99
C ALA A 277 30.94 -10.85 3.63
N LEU A 278 31.25 -9.56 3.44
CA LEU A 278 31.96 -9.07 2.25
C LEU A 278 33.42 -9.50 2.21
N ALA A 279 34.13 -9.57 3.33
CA ALA A 279 35.49 -10.09 3.36
C ALA A 279 35.54 -11.57 2.92
N LEU A 280 34.53 -12.36 3.32
CA LEU A 280 34.38 -13.76 2.92
C LEU A 280 33.98 -13.90 1.45
N ASN A 281 33.09 -13.04 0.95
CA ASN A 281 32.61 -13.10 -0.43
C ASN A 281 32.60 -11.70 -1.07
N PRO A 282 33.78 -11.19 -1.49
CA PRO A 282 33.93 -9.80 -1.92
C PRO A 282 33.04 -9.44 -3.10
N ASN A 283 32.81 -10.34 -4.04
CA ASN A 283 32.08 -10.03 -5.28
C ASN A 283 30.54 -10.13 -5.12
N ASN A 284 30.02 -10.32 -3.91
CA ASN A 284 28.59 -10.48 -3.70
C ASN A 284 27.87 -9.12 -3.65
N SER A 285 27.34 -8.71 -4.80
CA SER A 285 26.60 -7.46 -4.95
C SER A 285 25.33 -7.36 -4.11
N VAL A 286 24.70 -8.48 -3.74
CA VAL A 286 23.51 -8.48 -2.87
C VAL A 286 23.91 -8.06 -1.45
N ILE A 287 24.97 -8.66 -0.92
CA ILE A 287 25.50 -8.32 0.42
C ILE A 287 26.04 -6.89 0.41
N ALA A 288 26.73 -6.48 -0.66
CA ALA A 288 27.23 -5.11 -0.80
C ALA A 288 26.08 -4.09 -0.80
N PHE A 289 24.97 -4.39 -1.48
CA PHE A 289 23.81 -3.52 -1.47
C PHE A 289 23.13 -3.45 -0.10
N GLN A 290 23.01 -4.58 0.61
CA GLN A 290 22.52 -4.60 2.00
C GLN A 290 23.43 -3.79 2.94
N ALA A 291 24.75 -3.91 2.79
CA ALA A 291 25.72 -3.12 3.54
C ALA A 291 25.56 -1.62 3.26
N ALA A 292 25.29 -1.24 2.00
CA ALA A 292 24.98 0.14 1.63
C ALA A 292 23.69 0.64 2.28
N GLU A 293 22.61 -0.15 2.26
CA GLU A 293 21.34 0.19 2.92
C GLU A 293 21.54 0.43 4.43
N MET A 294 22.34 -0.41 5.08
CA MET A 294 22.67 -0.25 6.50
C MET A 294 23.52 0.99 6.75
N ALA A 295 24.54 1.23 5.93
CA ALA A 295 25.35 2.43 6.03
C ALA A 295 24.52 3.72 5.83
N LEU A 296 23.54 3.71 4.92
CA LEU A 296 22.57 4.80 4.75
C LEU A 296 21.72 4.99 6.02
N LEU A 297 21.19 3.91 6.59
CA LEU A 297 20.42 3.96 7.84
C LEU A 297 21.25 4.53 9.01
N PHE A 298 22.54 4.18 9.07
CA PHE A 298 23.48 4.63 10.10
C PHE A 298 24.08 6.01 9.80
N ARG A 299 23.72 6.62 8.66
CA ARG A 299 24.25 7.90 8.19
C ARG A 299 25.77 7.91 7.96
N ASP A 300 26.38 6.74 7.72
CA ASP A 300 27.78 6.61 7.31
C ASP A 300 27.87 6.77 5.78
N ARG A 301 27.92 8.03 5.32
CA ARG A 301 27.93 8.36 3.88
C ARG A 301 29.13 7.75 3.16
N ALA A 302 30.30 7.71 3.81
CA ALA A 302 31.51 7.16 3.21
C ALA A 302 31.37 5.65 3.00
N ALA A 303 30.91 4.90 4.01
CA ALA A 303 30.66 3.48 3.85
C ALA A 303 29.57 3.20 2.80
N ALA A 304 28.47 3.95 2.83
CA ALA A 304 27.39 3.83 1.85
C ALA A 304 27.91 4.03 0.42
N ALA A 305 28.67 5.10 0.16
CA ALA A 305 29.25 5.37 -1.15
C ALA A 305 30.16 4.23 -1.62
N ARG A 306 31.07 3.72 -0.77
CA ARG A 306 31.95 2.59 -1.12
C ARG A 306 31.17 1.34 -1.51
N HIS A 307 30.14 0.98 -0.73
CA HIS A 307 29.34 -0.21 -0.99
C HIS A 307 28.45 -0.03 -2.23
N LEU A 308 27.91 1.16 -2.49
CA LEU A 308 27.17 1.46 -3.71
C LEU A 308 28.08 1.40 -4.95
N ASP A 309 29.28 1.99 -4.87
CA ASP A 309 30.28 1.94 -5.95
C ASP A 309 30.69 0.49 -6.26
N HIS A 310 30.80 -0.36 -5.22
CA HIS A 310 31.00 -1.80 -5.38
C HIS A 310 29.86 -2.46 -6.18
N VAL A 311 28.60 -2.21 -5.78
CA VAL A 311 27.43 -2.79 -6.47
C VAL A 311 27.40 -2.37 -7.94
N ILE A 312 27.66 -1.09 -8.22
CA ILE A 312 27.66 -0.53 -9.58
C ILE A 312 28.74 -1.20 -10.46
N ALA A 313 29.93 -1.45 -9.90
CA ALA A 313 31.08 -2.03 -10.59
C ALA A 313 30.96 -3.54 -10.88
N ALA A 314 30.04 -4.26 -10.21
CA ALA A 314 29.87 -5.69 -10.41
C ALA A 314 29.44 -6.04 -11.86
N ASN A 315 30.23 -6.88 -12.55
CA ASN A 315 30.00 -7.34 -13.93
C ASN A 315 29.13 -8.63 -13.96
N PRO A 316 28.02 -8.69 -14.73
CA PRO A 316 27.14 -9.87 -14.78
C PRO A 316 27.68 -11.09 -15.58
N ALA A 317 28.99 -11.36 -15.58
CA ALA A 317 29.59 -12.38 -16.45
C ALA A 317 29.70 -13.78 -15.81
N ASN A 318 28.72 -14.68 -16.09
CA ASN A 318 28.94 -16.14 -16.30
C ASN A 318 27.66 -16.79 -16.92
N PRO A 319 27.70 -17.52 -18.06
CA PRO A 319 26.55 -17.71 -18.98
C PRO A 319 25.74 -19.01 -18.81
N ASP A 320 24.42 -18.90 -18.67
CA ASP A 320 23.39 -19.90 -18.98
C ASP A 320 21.96 -19.28 -19.08
N LYS A 321 21.30 -19.38 -20.23
CA LYS A 321 20.41 -18.32 -20.79
C LYS A 321 19.04 -18.08 -20.09
N ASP A 322 18.35 -19.07 -19.51
CA ASP A 322 16.92 -18.89 -19.12
C ASP A 322 16.67 -18.57 -17.63
N ALA A 323 17.52 -19.05 -16.71
CA ALA A 323 17.51 -18.60 -15.31
C ALA A 323 18.20 -17.24 -15.16
N GLN A 324 18.96 -16.85 -16.18
CA GLN A 324 19.83 -15.69 -16.19
C GLN A 324 19.15 -14.42 -16.67
N ASP A 325 18.12 -14.46 -17.51
CA ASP A 325 17.41 -13.22 -17.87
C ASP A 325 16.70 -12.59 -16.67
N ALA A 326 16.08 -13.41 -15.81
CA ALA A 326 15.46 -12.93 -14.58
C ALA A 326 16.50 -12.50 -13.53
N ALA A 327 17.61 -13.25 -13.40
CA ALA A 327 18.70 -12.90 -12.49
C ALA A 327 19.47 -11.65 -12.96
N ASN A 328 19.69 -11.48 -14.26
CA ASN A 328 20.32 -10.33 -14.89
C ASN A 328 19.42 -9.10 -14.84
N ALA A 329 18.10 -9.26 -15.08
CA ALA A 329 17.15 -8.16 -14.92
C ALA A 329 17.11 -7.69 -13.46
N ARG A 330 17.12 -8.61 -12.49
CA ARG A 330 17.20 -8.29 -11.07
C ARG A 330 18.53 -7.62 -10.70
N ALA A 331 19.64 -8.13 -11.23
CA ALA A 331 20.96 -7.52 -11.01
C ALA A 331 21.05 -6.12 -11.62
N ALA A 332 20.52 -5.91 -12.83
CA ALA A 332 20.45 -4.61 -13.49
C ALA A 332 19.59 -3.62 -12.69
N ALA A 333 18.44 -4.07 -12.17
CA ALA A 333 17.58 -3.29 -11.29
C ALA A 333 18.31 -2.86 -10.00
N THR A 334 19.00 -3.78 -9.32
CA THR A 334 19.79 -3.47 -8.12
C THR A 334 20.92 -2.49 -8.42
N ARG A 335 21.62 -2.65 -9.55
CA ARG A 335 22.67 -1.72 -9.99
C ARG A 335 22.13 -0.33 -10.31
N TYR A 336 20.98 -0.25 -10.98
CA TYR A 336 20.30 1.01 -11.25
C TYR A 336 19.92 1.71 -9.94
N GLN A 337 19.32 1.00 -8.99
CA GLN A 337 18.99 1.55 -7.67
C GLN A 337 20.24 2.04 -6.93
N ALA A 338 21.32 1.25 -6.95
CA ALA A 338 22.58 1.67 -6.34
C ALA A 338 23.15 2.94 -7.00
N ALA A 339 23.08 3.03 -8.33
CA ALA A 339 23.51 4.20 -9.08
C ALA A 339 22.65 5.44 -8.79
N VAL A 340 21.32 5.30 -8.68
CA VAL A 340 20.42 6.39 -8.26
C VAL A 340 20.78 6.90 -6.87
N LEU A 341 20.91 5.99 -5.89
CA LEU A 341 21.29 6.37 -4.52
C LEU A 341 22.65 7.08 -4.49
N ARG A 342 23.62 6.58 -5.26
CA ARG A 342 24.96 7.14 -5.35
C ARG A 342 25.00 8.50 -6.03
N ALA A 343 24.24 8.67 -7.12
CA ALA A 343 24.12 9.92 -7.85
C ALA A 343 23.51 11.01 -6.98
N LEU A 344 22.40 10.71 -6.29
CA LEU A 344 21.74 11.66 -5.39
C LEU A 344 22.64 12.05 -4.21
N ASP A 345 23.38 11.11 -3.63
CA ASP A 345 24.36 11.43 -2.57
C ASP A 345 25.49 12.33 -3.07
N ALA A 346 25.86 12.21 -4.35
CA ALA A 346 26.83 13.07 -5.02
C ALA A 346 26.24 14.37 -5.61
N GLY A 347 24.94 14.64 -5.43
CA GLY A 347 24.26 15.81 -6.01
C GLY A 347 24.13 15.78 -7.53
N LYS A 348 24.18 14.58 -8.14
CA LYS A 348 24.04 14.38 -9.58
C LYS A 348 22.58 14.11 -9.99
N PRO A 349 22.16 14.53 -11.19
CA PRO A 349 20.80 14.29 -11.67
C PRO A 349 20.57 12.81 -11.99
N ILE A 350 19.31 12.37 -11.84
CA ILE A 350 18.88 11.00 -12.17
C ILE A 350 19.07 10.69 -13.68
N ALA A 351 18.95 11.71 -14.54
CA ALA A 351 19.15 11.58 -15.98
C ALA A 351 20.54 11.02 -16.37
N ASP A 352 21.59 11.32 -15.59
CA ASP A 352 22.93 10.76 -15.82
C ASP A 352 22.94 9.25 -15.61
N VAL A 353 22.18 8.77 -14.61
CA VAL A 353 22.01 7.34 -14.34
C VAL A 353 21.22 6.68 -15.48
N ASP A 354 20.14 7.30 -15.95
CA ASP A 354 19.37 6.76 -17.08
C ASP A 354 20.23 6.62 -18.34
N ALA A 355 21.07 7.61 -18.65
CA ALA A 355 21.99 7.55 -19.77
C ALA A 355 22.98 6.38 -19.65
N ALA A 356 23.53 6.15 -18.44
CA ALA A 356 24.43 5.04 -18.17
C ALA A 356 23.75 3.65 -18.25
N PHE A 357 22.43 3.60 -18.02
CA PHE A 357 21.64 2.37 -18.01
C PHE A 357 20.72 2.21 -19.24
N ALA A 358 20.88 3.02 -20.28
CA ALA A 358 20.02 3.01 -21.47
C ALA A 358 19.91 1.62 -22.13
N GLY A 359 20.99 0.83 -22.12
CA GLY A 359 20.99 -0.54 -22.64
C GLY A 359 20.17 -1.56 -21.84
N SER A 360 19.69 -1.20 -20.64
CA SER A 360 18.85 -2.09 -19.80
C SER A 360 17.40 -2.16 -20.27
N ASN A 361 16.97 -1.23 -21.16
CA ASN A 361 15.64 -1.20 -21.75
C ASN A 361 14.49 -1.30 -20.72
N PHE A 362 14.62 -0.62 -19.57
CA PHE A 362 13.54 -0.56 -18.59
C PHE A 362 12.31 0.14 -19.18
N THR A 363 11.14 -0.46 -19.01
CA THR A 363 9.87 0.23 -19.26
C THR A 363 9.68 1.39 -18.27
N SER A 364 8.83 2.36 -18.61
CA SER A 364 8.50 3.47 -17.70
C SER A 364 7.97 2.97 -16.35
N ALA A 365 7.16 1.91 -16.34
CA ALA A 365 6.65 1.30 -15.11
C ALA A 365 7.75 0.67 -14.25
N GLN A 366 8.70 -0.02 -14.88
CA GLN A 366 9.86 -0.57 -14.17
C GLN A 366 10.74 0.54 -13.59
N ARG A 367 11.06 1.56 -14.39
CA ARG A 367 11.84 2.72 -13.93
C ARG A 367 11.17 3.40 -12.74
N MET A 368 9.87 3.68 -12.82
CA MET A 368 9.09 4.28 -11.73
C MET A 368 9.19 3.44 -10.45
N ASN A 369 9.01 2.12 -10.54
CA ASN A 369 9.10 1.23 -9.38
C ASN A 369 10.52 1.21 -8.78
N LEU A 370 11.57 1.20 -9.61
CA LEU A 370 12.95 1.26 -9.13
C LEU A 370 13.25 2.58 -8.39
N LEU A 371 12.72 3.69 -8.90
CA LEU A 371 12.79 5.00 -8.26
C LEU A 371 12.01 5.03 -6.92
N ARG A 372 10.78 4.50 -6.88
CA ARG A 372 9.99 4.39 -5.63
C ARG A 372 10.69 3.53 -4.57
N ASP A 373 11.33 2.45 -4.99
CA ASP A 373 12.14 1.59 -4.11
C ASP A 373 13.39 2.32 -3.57
N ALA A 374 14.06 3.13 -4.39
CA ALA A 374 15.18 3.97 -3.95
C ALA A 374 14.70 5.06 -2.97
N SER A 375 13.56 5.71 -3.28
CA SER A 375 12.90 6.69 -2.40
C SER A 375 12.56 6.08 -1.04
N THR A 376 12.04 4.85 -1.00
CA THR A 376 11.73 4.16 0.27
C THR A 376 12.98 3.97 1.14
N ARG A 377 14.13 3.66 0.54
CA ARG A 377 15.41 3.51 1.25
C ARG A 377 15.89 4.84 1.82
N LEU A 378 15.84 5.90 1.01
CA LEU A 378 16.20 7.25 1.43
C LEU A 378 15.28 7.76 2.54
N LEU A 379 13.98 7.48 2.46
CA LEU A 379 13.00 7.83 3.48
C LEU A 379 13.34 7.18 4.83
N ARG A 380 13.67 5.87 4.84
CA ARG A 380 14.12 5.17 6.06
C ARG A 380 15.41 5.76 6.62
N ALA A 381 16.32 6.19 5.75
CA ALA A 381 17.55 6.90 6.12
C ALA A 381 17.34 8.38 6.50
N ARG A 382 16.09 8.88 6.49
CA ARG A 382 15.70 10.28 6.76
C ARG A 382 16.35 11.29 5.78
N ARG A 383 16.58 10.87 4.54
CA ARG A 383 17.11 11.67 3.42
C ARG A 383 15.96 12.30 2.62
N TYR A 384 15.23 13.22 3.25
CA TYR A 384 13.96 13.74 2.73
C TYR A 384 14.11 14.62 1.49
N ASP A 385 15.23 15.33 1.33
CA ASP A 385 15.46 16.17 0.16
C ASP A 385 15.67 15.32 -1.10
N GLU A 386 16.42 14.22 -0.98
CA GLU A 386 16.63 13.27 -2.06
C GLU A 386 15.34 12.50 -2.40
N VAL A 387 14.49 12.22 -1.41
CA VAL A 387 13.14 11.69 -1.64
C VAL A 387 12.30 12.64 -2.49
N ARG A 388 12.35 13.96 -2.20
CA ARG A 388 11.63 14.97 -2.99
C ARG A 388 12.14 15.05 -4.43
N LEU A 389 13.46 14.91 -4.64
CA LEU A 389 14.04 14.86 -5.99
C LEU A 389 13.52 13.67 -6.79
N ILE A 390 13.46 12.48 -6.18
CA ILE A 390 12.87 11.30 -6.83
C ILE A 390 11.38 11.51 -7.10
N HIS A 391 10.63 12.11 -6.17
CA HIS A 391 9.21 12.38 -6.37
C HIS A 391 8.97 13.33 -7.55
N ALA A 392 9.72 14.43 -7.62
CA ALA A 392 9.63 15.36 -8.75
C ALA A 392 9.94 14.69 -10.09
N GLU A 393 10.95 13.81 -10.11
CA GLU A 393 11.29 13.02 -11.30
C GLU A 393 10.15 12.07 -11.70
N VAL A 394 9.59 11.32 -10.74
CA VAL A 394 8.46 10.40 -10.98
C VAL A 394 7.23 11.16 -11.47
N ASP A 395 6.95 12.34 -10.93
CA ASP A 395 5.81 13.16 -11.36
C ASP A 395 5.92 13.57 -12.84
N THR A 396 7.14 13.74 -13.37
CA THR A 396 7.35 14.01 -14.79
C THR A 396 7.00 12.82 -15.69
N MET A 397 6.89 11.61 -15.14
CA MET A 397 6.56 10.38 -15.89
C MET A 397 5.05 10.22 -16.10
N PHE A 398 4.23 10.89 -15.29
CA PHE A 398 2.78 10.78 -15.35
C PHE A 398 2.17 11.66 -16.44
N LYS A 399 1.02 11.21 -16.96
CA LYS A 399 0.13 12.04 -17.78
C LYS A 399 -0.26 13.29 -16.96
N PRO A 400 -0.21 14.49 -17.55
CA PRO A 400 -0.72 15.69 -16.88
C PRO A 400 -2.15 15.43 -16.40
N THR A 401 -2.38 15.59 -15.10
CA THR A 401 -3.72 15.50 -14.54
C THR A 401 -4.26 16.92 -14.43
N PRO A 402 -5.28 17.31 -15.20
CA PRO A 402 -5.84 18.64 -15.09
C PRO A 402 -6.41 18.84 -13.70
N GLU A 403 -6.11 19.99 -13.10
CA GLU A 403 -6.73 20.38 -11.83
C GLU A 403 -8.25 20.53 -12.03
N LYS A 404 -9.02 19.90 -11.15
CA LYS A 404 -10.48 20.04 -11.15
C LYS A 404 -10.82 21.20 -10.23
N VAL A 405 -11.01 22.38 -10.80
CA VAL A 405 -11.51 23.54 -10.05
C VAL A 405 -13.03 23.60 -10.15
N PHE A 406 -13.70 23.92 -9.05
CA PHE A 406 -15.13 24.18 -8.97
C PHE A 406 -15.40 25.44 -8.15
N THR A 407 -16.17 26.37 -8.74
CA THR A 407 -16.61 27.58 -8.04
C THR A 407 -17.90 27.27 -7.29
N VAL A 408 -17.81 27.17 -5.96
CA VAL A 408 -18.98 27.01 -5.08
C VAL A 408 -19.66 28.36 -4.94
N ARG A 409 -20.97 28.41 -5.21
CA ARG A 409 -21.74 29.64 -5.25
C ARG A 409 -22.68 29.81 -4.06
N TYR A 410 -22.90 31.06 -3.67
CA TYR A 410 -23.91 31.40 -2.66
C TYR A 410 -25.32 31.07 -3.17
N ALA A 411 -26.15 30.46 -2.32
CA ALA A 411 -27.59 30.37 -2.51
C ALA A 411 -28.29 30.56 -1.15
N PRO A 412 -29.28 31.47 -1.04
CA PRO A 412 -29.90 31.78 0.25
C PRO A 412 -30.88 30.71 0.75
N ASP A 413 -31.55 30.00 -0.16
CA ASP A 413 -32.63 29.04 0.15
C ASP A 413 -32.21 27.60 -0.17
N ILE A 414 -31.01 27.19 0.30
CA ILE A 414 -30.52 25.83 0.07
C ILE A 414 -31.34 24.81 0.88
N PRO A 415 -31.82 23.73 0.25
CA PRO A 415 -32.51 22.66 0.96
C PRO A 415 -31.65 22.02 2.06
N ARG A 416 -32.25 21.76 3.23
CA ARG A 416 -31.55 21.15 4.38
C ARG A 416 -31.81 19.66 4.57
N SER A 417 -32.43 19.01 3.59
CA SER A 417 -32.68 17.57 3.61
C SER A 417 -32.53 16.95 2.23
N ALA A 418 -32.15 15.67 2.19
CA ALA A 418 -31.96 14.94 0.93
C ALA A 418 -33.25 14.90 0.09
N GLY A 419 -34.41 14.72 0.72
CA GLY A 419 -35.70 14.74 0.01
C GLY A 419 -36.06 16.11 -0.58
N ALA A 420 -35.75 17.20 0.13
CA ALA A 420 -36.00 18.55 -0.38
C ALA A 420 -35.06 18.91 -1.55
N TRP A 421 -33.83 18.41 -1.53
CA TRP A 421 -32.88 18.53 -2.64
C TRP A 421 -33.43 17.96 -3.95
N GLU A 422 -34.05 16.77 -3.94
CA GLU A 422 -34.63 16.16 -5.16
C GLU A 422 -35.66 17.03 -5.87
N THR A 423 -36.35 17.91 -5.13
CA THR A 423 -37.34 18.84 -5.68
C THR A 423 -36.79 20.24 -5.96
N SER A 424 -35.52 20.49 -5.63
CA SER A 424 -34.91 21.81 -5.68
C SER A 424 -34.65 22.27 -7.12
N PRO A 425 -34.89 23.56 -7.44
CA PRO A 425 -34.48 24.12 -8.73
C PRO A 425 -32.97 24.04 -8.96
N LEU A 426 -32.15 24.02 -7.89
CA LEU A 426 -30.68 23.95 -7.95
C LEU A 426 -30.18 22.72 -8.70
N LEU A 427 -30.93 21.61 -8.72
CA LEU A 427 -30.53 20.41 -9.46
C LEU A 427 -30.56 20.56 -10.98
N LYS A 428 -31.28 21.58 -11.49
CA LYS A 428 -31.39 21.90 -12.92
C LYS A 428 -30.35 22.90 -13.38
N GLU A 429 -29.62 23.50 -12.44
CA GLU A 429 -28.69 24.58 -12.69
C GLU A 429 -27.26 24.03 -12.80
N GLU A 430 -26.68 24.12 -13.99
CA GLU A 430 -25.32 23.64 -14.27
C GLU A 430 -24.26 24.34 -13.38
N ALA A 431 -24.58 25.55 -12.91
CA ALA A 431 -23.76 26.33 -12.00
C ALA A 431 -23.43 25.61 -10.68
N TYR A 432 -24.27 24.68 -10.23
CA TYR A 432 -24.06 23.94 -8.98
C TYR A 432 -23.58 22.52 -9.21
N ARG A 433 -23.50 22.06 -10.47
CA ARG A 433 -23.36 20.65 -10.84
C ARG A 433 -21.93 20.26 -11.17
N GLU A 434 -21.49 19.14 -10.62
CA GLU A 434 -20.20 18.51 -10.92
C GLU A 434 -20.40 17.04 -11.32
N THR A 435 -19.84 16.64 -12.47
CA THR A 435 -20.05 15.32 -13.09
C THR A 435 -18.74 14.60 -13.42
N ARG A 436 -17.57 15.21 -13.20
CA ARG A 436 -16.24 14.68 -13.56
C ARG A 436 -15.75 13.59 -12.59
N PHE A 437 -16.59 12.58 -12.34
CA PHE A 437 -16.25 11.36 -11.60
C PHE A 437 -15.52 10.37 -12.50
N GLU A 438 -14.47 9.76 -11.98
CA GLU A 438 -13.67 8.74 -12.67
C GLU A 438 -13.91 7.38 -12.02
N ARG A 439 -13.92 6.31 -12.82
CA ARG A 439 -14.03 4.95 -12.30
C ARG A 439 -12.70 4.46 -11.75
N GLU A 440 -12.76 3.82 -10.59
CA GLU A 440 -11.64 3.08 -10.03
C GLU A 440 -11.53 1.72 -10.72
N THR A 441 -10.43 1.50 -11.43
CA THR A 441 -10.22 0.27 -12.22
C THR A 441 -9.28 -0.74 -11.57
N ALA A 442 -8.49 -0.32 -10.57
CA ALA A 442 -7.55 -1.17 -9.84
C ALA A 442 -7.89 -1.21 -8.35
N ILE A 443 -8.41 -2.35 -7.89
CA ILE A 443 -8.71 -2.59 -6.47
C ILE A 443 -7.38 -2.71 -5.70
N TYR A 444 -7.03 -1.67 -4.92
CA TYR A 444 -5.97 -1.62 -3.88
C TYR A 444 -4.51 -1.90 -4.28
N LYS A 445 -4.17 -2.18 -5.55
CA LYS A 445 -2.77 -2.41 -5.97
C LYS A 445 -2.10 -1.10 -6.41
N ARG A 446 -1.56 -0.35 -5.44
CA ARG A 446 -0.87 0.96 -5.65
C ARG A 446 0.12 0.98 -6.84
N PRO A 447 0.96 -0.05 -7.08
CA PRO A 447 1.89 -0.01 -8.21
C PRO A 447 1.21 -0.08 -9.57
N ALA A 448 0.10 -0.83 -9.69
CA ALA A 448 -0.64 -0.97 -10.93
C ALA A 448 -1.45 0.30 -11.24
N SER A 449 -2.02 0.95 -10.21
CA SER A 449 -2.73 2.21 -10.38
C SER A 449 -1.80 3.36 -10.75
N GLU A 450 -0.62 3.48 -10.14
CA GLU A 450 0.39 4.48 -10.56
C GLU A 450 0.90 4.20 -11.97
N ALA A 451 1.16 2.93 -12.32
CA ALA A 451 1.62 2.58 -13.66
C ALA A 451 0.60 2.95 -14.75
N ALA A 452 -0.71 2.83 -14.49
CA ALA A 452 -1.77 3.24 -15.43
C ALA A 452 -1.75 4.75 -15.74
N ARG A 453 -1.14 5.56 -14.85
CA ARG A 453 -1.03 7.02 -15.00
C ARG A 453 0.17 7.45 -15.82
N LEU A 454 1.09 6.56 -16.18
CA LEU A 454 2.27 6.89 -16.98
C LEU A 454 1.90 7.39 -18.37
N LYS A 455 2.72 8.30 -18.94
CA LYS A 455 2.52 8.88 -20.27
C LYS A 455 2.36 7.84 -21.38
N ASP A 456 3.08 6.73 -21.28
CA ASP A 456 3.08 5.60 -22.23
C ASP A 456 2.11 4.47 -21.87
N ALA A 457 1.36 4.60 -20.76
CA ALA A 457 0.40 3.57 -20.37
C ALA A 457 -0.78 3.51 -21.36
N PRO A 458 -1.21 2.30 -21.78
CA PRO A 458 -2.35 2.13 -22.66
C PRO A 458 -3.63 2.68 -22.01
N ALA A 459 -4.62 3.02 -22.84
CA ALA A 459 -5.94 3.38 -22.33
C ALA A 459 -6.57 2.19 -21.60
N ASP A 460 -7.14 2.44 -20.43
CA ASP A 460 -7.85 1.42 -19.66
C ASP A 460 -9.29 1.29 -20.19
N PRO A 461 -9.66 0.14 -20.78
CA PRO A 461 -11.02 -0.07 -21.30
C PRO A 461 -12.09 -0.07 -20.20
N GLN A 462 -11.72 -0.18 -18.92
CA GLN A 462 -12.64 -0.13 -17.78
C GLN A 462 -12.73 1.25 -17.14
N ALA A 463 -12.04 2.27 -17.64
CA ALA A 463 -12.03 3.62 -17.05
C ALA A 463 -13.40 4.34 -17.12
N THR A 464 -14.33 3.87 -17.96
CA THR A 464 -15.66 4.47 -18.09
C THR A 464 -16.62 3.97 -17.01
N VAL A 465 -17.37 4.91 -16.43
CA VAL A 465 -18.50 4.61 -15.55
C VAL A 465 -19.58 3.89 -16.37
N PRO A 466 -20.08 2.72 -15.95
CA PRO A 466 -21.17 2.05 -16.65
C PRO A 466 -22.46 2.86 -16.68
N ASP A 467 -23.21 2.74 -17.77
CA ASP A 467 -24.52 3.37 -17.92
C ASP A 467 -25.46 3.01 -16.76
N GLY A 468 -26.15 4.01 -16.21
CA GLY A 468 -27.05 3.85 -15.06
C GLY A 468 -26.37 3.91 -13.69
N TYR A 469 -25.03 4.02 -13.64
CA TYR A 469 -24.25 4.20 -12.41
C TYR A 469 -23.58 5.57 -12.32
N GLU A 470 -24.03 6.54 -13.11
CA GLU A 470 -23.50 7.89 -13.10
C GLU A 470 -23.66 8.52 -11.71
N THR A 471 -22.66 9.28 -11.30
CA THR A 471 -22.66 9.99 -10.02
C THR A 471 -22.49 11.48 -10.31
N THR A 472 -23.36 12.29 -9.73
CA THR A 472 -23.35 13.75 -9.87
C THR A 472 -23.32 14.35 -8.48
N ALA A 473 -22.47 15.36 -8.27
CA ALA A 473 -22.47 16.15 -7.04
C ALA A 473 -23.03 17.55 -7.34
N TYR A 474 -23.75 18.10 -6.36
CA TYR A 474 -24.25 19.46 -6.36
C TYR A 474 -23.69 20.17 -5.13
N LEU A 475 -23.04 21.31 -5.35
CA LEU A 475 -22.34 22.04 -4.30
C LEU A 475 -22.79 23.49 -4.27
N ALA A 476 -23.21 23.96 -3.10
CA ALA A 476 -23.60 25.34 -2.85
C ALA A 476 -23.27 25.72 -1.42
N TYR A 477 -23.22 27.02 -1.11
CA TYR A 477 -23.05 27.48 0.27
C TYR A 477 -24.06 28.56 0.64
N ASP A 478 -24.40 28.62 1.92
CA ASP A 478 -25.22 29.69 2.51
C ASP A 478 -24.48 30.34 3.69
N ASP A 479 -25.18 31.16 4.47
CA ASP A 479 -24.60 31.82 5.64
C ASP A 479 -24.23 30.82 6.78
N HIS A 480 -24.62 29.54 6.65
CA HIS A 480 -24.41 28.51 7.67
C HIS A 480 -23.32 27.50 7.33
N GLY A 481 -23.09 27.18 6.06
CA GLY A 481 -22.06 26.24 5.67
C GLY A 481 -22.05 25.84 4.20
N LEU A 482 -21.21 24.85 3.92
CA LEU A 482 -21.15 24.16 2.64
C LEU A 482 -22.17 23.02 2.61
N HIS A 483 -22.94 22.96 1.53
CA HIS A 483 -23.93 21.93 1.25
C HIS A 483 -23.46 21.09 0.08
N VAL A 484 -23.41 19.77 0.28
CA VAL A 484 -23.02 18.80 -0.75
C VAL A 484 -24.16 17.81 -0.93
N TYR A 485 -24.71 17.74 -2.13
CA TYR A 485 -25.73 16.77 -2.48
C TYR A 485 -25.24 15.86 -3.61
N VAL A 486 -25.22 14.55 -3.37
CA VAL A 486 -24.75 13.55 -4.34
C VAL A 486 -25.93 12.77 -4.85
N LYS A 487 -26.14 12.79 -6.16
CA LYS A 487 -27.07 11.91 -6.86
C LYS A 487 -26.30 10.71 -7.41
N ALA A 488 -26.56 9.56 -6.80
CA ALA A 488 -25.93 8.28 -7.13
C ALA A 488 -26.95 7.42 -7.91
N ARG A 489 -26.90 7.45 -9.26
CA ARG A 489 -27.80 6.62 -10.07
C ARG A 489 -27.51 5.15 -9.85
N ASN A 490 -28.54 4.34 -9.71
CA ASN A 490 -28.42 2.89 -9.55
C ASN A 490 -29.66 2.22 -10.16
N PRO A 491 -29.50 1.29 -11.13
CA PRO A 491 -30.62 0.58 -11.76
C PRO A 491 -31.39 -0.30 -10.76
N ASP A 492 -30.78 -0.69 -9.65
CA ASP A 492 -31.37 -1.49 -8.58
C ASP A 492 -32.03 -0.66 -7.48
N ALA A 493 -32.28 0.64 -7.69
CA ALA A 493 -32.86 1.55 -6.70
C ALA A 493 -34.13 0.98 -6.03
N ARG A 494 -35.00 0.32 -6.80
CA ARG A 494 -36.21 -0.31 -6.24
C ARG A 494 -35.90 -1.48 -5.32
N GLN A 495 -34.89 -2.29 -5.62
CA GLN A 495 -34.48 -3.39 -4.75
C GLN A 495 -33.84 -2.86 -3.46
N ILE A 496 -33.11 -1.74 -3.55
CA ILE A 496 -32.52 -1.05 -2.41
C ILE A 496 -33.60 -0.45 -1.51
N ASP A 497 -34.60 0.20 -2.09
CA ASP A 497 -35.77 0.74 -1.38
C ASP A 497 -36.52 -0.33 -0.59
N LEU A 498 -36.66 -1.53 -1.17
CA LEU A 498 -37.28 -2.69 -0.53
C LEU A 498 -36.38 -3.38 0.51
N GLY A 499 -35.14 -2.93 0.69
CA GLY A 499 -34.16 -3.53 1.61
C GLY A 499 -33.60 -4.89 1.14
N LEU A 500 -33.78 -5.24 -0.14
CA LEU A 500 -33.29 -6.50 -0.72
C LEU A 500 -31.80 -6.43 -1.08
N LEU A 501 -31.31 -5.24 -1.41
CA LEU A 501 -29.92 -4.97 -1.74
C LEU A 501 -29.38 -3.77 -0.95
N PRO A 502 -28.08 -3.76 -0.57
CA PRO A 502 -27.45 -2.55 -0.03
C PRO A 502 -27.24 -1.52 -1.13
N GLY A 503 -27.34 -0.22 -0.81
CA GLY A 503 -27.11 0.88 -1.75
C GLY A 503 -25.64 1.26 -1.94
N GLY A 504 -24.71 0.57 -1.27
CA GLY A 504 -23.29 0.89 -1.29
C GLY A 504 -22.88 1.87 -0.19
N SER A 505 -21.96 2.79 -0.49
CA SER A 505 -21.48 3.80 0.46
C SER A 505 -20.97 5.06 -0.23
N ILE A 506 -20.98 6.16 0.52
CA ILE A 506 -20.30 7.40 0.14
C ILE A 506 -19.19 7.67 1.15
N GLU A 507 -18.01 7.94 0.60
CA GLU A 507 -16.84 8.41 1.31
C GLU A 507 -16.55 9.84 0.88
N MET A 508 -16.39 10.76 1.83
CA MET A 508 -16.04 12.14 1.55
C MET A 508 -14.83 12.59 2.36
N PHE A 509 -14.09 13.50 1.75
CA PHE A 509 -12.91 14.15 2.32
C PHE A 509 -13.04 15.65 2.12
N LEU A 510 -12.99 16.45 3.18
CA LEU A 510 -12.96 17.91 3.08
C LEU A 510 -11.70 18.44 3.74
N GLN A 511 -10.81 19.04 2.97
CA GLN A 511 -9.61 19.70 3.46
C GLN A 511 -9.79 21.22 3.41
N PRO A 512 -9.91 21.91 4.56
CA PRO A 512 -10.19 23.34 4.62
C PRO A 512 -8.91 24.19 4.44
N GLY A 513 -8.14 23.92 3.38
CA GLY A 513 -6.89 24.62 3.08
C GLY A 513 -5.68 23.71 3.02
N ASP A 514 -4.67 24.15 2.27
CA ASP A 514 -3.43 23.39 2.13
C ASP A 514 -2.71 23.23 3.46
N GLY A 515 -2.23 22.02 3.73
CA GLY A 515 -1.52 21.68 4.98
C GLY A 515 -2.42 21.48 6.21
N GLN A 516 -3.74 21.74 6.11
CA GLN A 516 -4.68 21.45 7.19
C GLN A 516 -5.04 19.96 7.24
N PRO A 517 -5.28 19.39 8.43
CA PRO A 517 -5.90 18.07 8.53
C PRO A 517 -7.24 18.07 7.79
N TYR A 518 -7.54 17.00 7.07
CA TYR A 518 -8.80 16.87 6.36
C TYR A 518 -9.85 16.18 7.23
N HIS A 519 -11.11 16.53 7.03
CA HIS A 519 -12.26 15.84 7.59
C HIS A 519 -12.60 14.63 6.72
N TRP A 520 -12.76 13.47 7.34
CA TRP A 520 -13.14 12.23 6.68
C TRP A 520 -14.46 11.70 7.19
N LEU A 521 -15.30 11.21 6.28
CA LEU A 521 -16.54 10.51 6.60
C LEU A 521 -16.82 9.40 5.60
N LEU A 522 -17.43 8.32 6.09
CA LEU A 522 -17.81 7.15 5.29
C LEU A 522 -19.12 6.57 5.83
N TYR A 523 -20.21 6.75 5.09
CA TYR A 523 -21.53 6.24 5.47
C TYR A 523 -22.14 5.30 4.42
N SER A 524 -22.92 4.34 4.91
CA SER A 524 -23.58 3.31 4.09
C SER A 524 -24.89 3.81 3.51
N LEU A 525 -25.13 3.56 2.22
CA LEU A 525 -26.39 3.88 1.55
C LEU A 525 -27.36 2.67 1.58
N PRO A 526 -28.69 2.89 1.63
CA PRO A 526 -29.39 4.18 1.64
C PRO A 526 -29.50 4.81 3.02
N GLY A 527 -28.86 4.26 4.06
CA GLY A 527 -28.82 4.87 5.39
C GLY A 527 -27.79 5.99 5.53
N THR A 528 -27.42 6.30 6.77
CA THR A 528 -26.35 7.25 7.10
C THR A 528 -25.35 6.68 8.10
N ASP A 529 -25.39 5.37 8.32
CA ASP A 529 -24.58 4.67 9.32
C ASP A 529 -23.10 4.71 8.93
N ASP A 530 -22.29 5.31 9.81
CA ASP A 530 -20.84 5.32 9.67
C ASP A 530 -20.27 4.02 10.23
N LYS A 531 -19.58 3.26 9.38
CA LYS A 531 -18.87 2.06 9.83
C LYS A 531 -17.51 2.39 10.46
N TYR A 532 -16.99 3.58 10.18
CA TYR A 532 -15.64 3.98 10.52
C TYR A 532 -15.60 5.47 10.88
N ALA A 533 -15.69 5.80 12.18
CA ALA A 533 -15.38 7.14 12.65
C ALA A 533 -13.86 7.26 12.85
N ALA A 534 -13.12 7.69 11.83
CA ALA A 534 -11.68 7.99 12.00
C ALA A 534 -11.40 9.49 12.05
N PHE A 535 -10.42 9.84 12.88
CA PHE A 535 -9.97 11.19 13.13
C PHE A 535 -8.61 11.39 12.47
N MET A 536 -8.48 12.42 11.66
CA MET A 536 -7.24 12.70 10.92
C MET A 536 -6.27 13.58 11.72
N ALA A 537 -6.70 14.11 12.87
CA ALA A 537 -5.87 14.77 13.85
C ALA A 537 -6.42 14.56 15.27
N THR A 538 -5.57 14.79 16.26
CA THR A 538 -5.96 14.86 17.67
C THR A 538 -6.78 16.12 17.92
N ALA A 539 -7.80 16.04 18.79
CA ALA A 539 -8.55 17.23 19.18
C ALA A 539 -7.64 18.33 19.69
N SER A 540 -7.81 19.53 19.14
CA SER A 540 -7.07 20.72 19.50
C SER A 540 -7.88 21.95 19.12
N LYS A 541 -7.40 23.13 19.51
CA LYS A 541 -7.99 24.43 19.11
C LYS A 541 -8.13 24.65 17.60
N HIS A 542 -7.47 23.83 16.78
CA HIS A 542 -7.46 23.90 15.31
C HIS A 542 -8.11 22.67 14.64
N TYR A 543 -8.62 21.72 15.42
CA TYR A 543 -9.25 20.53 14.85
C TYR A 543 -10.41 20.04 15.71
N ARG A 544 -11.58 19.99 15.08
CA ARG A 544 -12.82 19.47 15.66
C ARG A 544 -13.11 18.07 15.17
N TYR A 545 -13.78 17.30 16.01
CA TYR A 545 -14.28 15.99 15.63
C TYR A 545 -15.40 16.13 14.61
N THR A 546 -15.11 15.72 13.37
CA THR A 546 -16.00 15.84 12.20
C THR A 546 -17.44 15.44 12.50
N TYR A 547 -17.63 14.26 13.13
CA TYR A 547 -18.93 13.64 13.35
C TYR A 547 -19.83 14.39 14.35
N ASP A 548 -19.26 15.24 15.20
CA ASP A 548 -20.03 16.05 16.15
C ASP A 548 -20.69 17.26 15.48
N HIS A 549 -20.29 17.58 14.24
CA HIS A 549 -20.67 18.82 13.57
C HIS A 549 -21.36 18.63 12.22
N ILE A 550 -21.07 17.56 11.48
CA ILE A 550 -21.68 17.34 10.17
C ILE A 550 -23.10 16.80 10.29
N ALA A 551 -23.96 17.12 9.33
CA ALA A 551 -25.25 16.46 9.16
C ALA A 551 -25.25 15.64 7.88
N LYS A 552 -25.87 14.46 7.93
CA LYS A 552 -26.00 13.55 6.79
C LYS A 552 -27.44 13.10 6.67
N GLN A 553 -27.96 13.06 5.45
CA GLN A 553 -29.26 12.49 5.16
C GLN A 553 -29.25 11.86 3.79
N THR A 554 -30.16 10.92 3.57
CA THR A 554 -30.28 10.18 2.32
C THR A 554 -31.74 10.01 1.95
N VAL A 555 -32.01 9.80 0.67
CA VAL A 555 -33.33 9.48 0.13
C VAL A 555 -33.17 8.51 -1.03
N VAL A 556 -33.99 7.47 -1.09
CA VAL A 556 -34.03 6.60 -2.27
C VAL A 556 -34.93 7.25 -3.32
N THR A 557 -34.46 7.31 -4.56
CA THR A 557 -35.18 7.90 -5.70
C THR A 557 -35.53 6.80 -6.70
N PRO A 558 -36.45 7.04 -7.65
CA PRO A 558 -36.78 6.03 -8.67
C PRO A 558 -35.57 5.58 -9.51
N ASP A 559 -34.55 6.43 -9.64
CA ASP A 559 -33.37 6.23 -10.48
C ASP A 559 -32.06 6.02 -9.70
N GLY A 560 -32.11 5.97 -8.37
CA GLY A 560 -30.91 5.82 -7.54
C GLY A 560 -31.10 6.24 -6.08
N ILE A 561 -30.09 6.91 -5.55
CA ILE A 561 -30.04 7.39 -4.17
C ILE A 561 -29.53 8.83 -4.17
N GLY A 562 -30.22 9.70 -3.45
CA GLY A 562 -29.80 11.03 -3.09
C GLY A 562 -29.11 11.03 -1.72
N ALA A 563 -27.95 11.68 -1.61
CA ALA A 563 -27.20 11.76 -0.37
C ALA A 563 -26.74 13.20 -0.09
N TYR A 564 -27.23 13.76 1.00
CA TYR A 564 -26.96 15.11 1.45
C TYR A 564 -25.95 15.09 2.61
N THR A 565 -24.93 15.93 2.53
CA THR A 565 -23.96 16.18 3.59
C THR A 565 -23.79 17.68 3.79
N PHE A 566 -23.87 18.13 5.05
CA PHE A 566 -23.72 19.52 5.45
C PHE A 566 -22.47 19.71 6.30
N PHE A 567 -21.62 20.66 5.90
CA PHE A 567 -20.44 21.07 6.63
C PHE A 567 -20.65 22.51 7.16
N PRO A 568 -20.92 22.69 8.46
CA PRO A 568 -21.14 24.03 9.00
C PRO A 568 -19.85 24.85 9.00
N TRP A 569 -19.94 26.15 8.76
CA TRP A 569 -18.76 27.04 8.82
C TRP A 569 -18.03 26.99 10.17
N MET A 570 -18.77 26.72 11.26
CA MET A 570 -18.21 26.56 12.60
C MET A 570 -17.18 25.42 12.68
N LEU A 571 -17.28 24.39 11.84
CA LEU A 571 -16.32 23.28 11.79
C LEU A 571 -14.90 23.78 11.51
N CYS A 572 -14.79 24.82 10.68
CA CYS A 572 -13.57 25.34 10.07
C CYS A 572 -13.52 26.89 10.15
N TYR A 573 -14.01 27.46 11.24
CA TYR A 573 -14.09 28.92 11.42
C TYR A 573 -12.73 29.63 11.32
N ASP A 574 -11.65 28.93 11.67
CA ASP A 574 -10.26 29.39 11.66
C ASP A 574 -9.57 29.15 10.30
N SER A 575 -10.30 28.58 9.33
CA SER A 575 -9.78 28.16 8.04
C SER A 575 -10.78 28.43 6.90
N LEU A 576 -11.56 29.52 7.03
CA LEU A 576 -12.52 29.95 6.02
C LEU A 576 -11.86 30.11 4.63
N PRO A 577 -12.58 29.86 3.52
CA PRO A 577 -12.01 29.87 2.18
C PRO A 577 -11.89 31.29 1.61
N VAL A 578 -11.18 32.16 2.32
CA VAL A 578 -10.95 33.57 1.96
C VAL A 578 -9.46 33.83 1.70
N ALA A 579 -9.13 34.96 1.08
CA ALA A 579 -7.74 35.41 0.85
C ALA A 579 -6.85 34.38 0.14
N GLY A 580 -7.41 33.64 -0.84
CA GLY A 580 -6.68 32.62 -1.60
C GLY A 580 -6.62 31.24 -0.94
N ASN A 581 -7.22 31.05 0.25
CA ASN A 581 -7.36 29.75 0.87
C ASN A 581 -8.36 28.87 0.09
N SER A 582 -7.84 27.98 -0.76
CA SER A 582 -8.66 27.04 -1.53
C SER A 582 -8.88 25.76 -0.72
N TRP A 583 -10.09 25.22 -0.76
CA TRP A 583 -10.39 23.95 -0.11
C TRP A 583 -10.30 22.79 -1.10
N LYS A 584 -10.14 21.56 -0.60
CA LYS A 584 -10.21 20.35 -1.43
C LYS A 584 -11.33 19.45 -0.97
N LEU A 585 -12.12 18.96 -1.93
CA LEU A 585 -13.18 17.99 -1.69
C LEU A 585 -12.91 16.71 -2.49
N GLY A 586 -12.79 15.59 -1.78
CA GLY A 586 -12.86 14.26 -2.36
C GLY A 586 -14.24 13.66 -2.13
N ILE A 587 -14.86 13.09 -3.15
CA ILE A 587 -16.05 12.23 -3.03
C ILE A 587 -15.72 10.92 -3.74
N HIS A 588 -15.99 9.82 -3.07
CA HIS A 588 -15.93 8.47 -3.63
C HIS A 588 -17.23 7.74 -3.30
N ARG A 589 -17.79 7.09 -4.30
CA ARG A 589 -18.97 6.24 -4.18
C ARG A 589 -18.54 4.82 -4.48
N SER A 590 -18.89 3.91 -3.58
CA SER A 590 -18.80 2.47 -3.82
C SER A 590 -20.19 1.88 -3.93
N ASP A 591 -20.38 1.01 -4.91
CA ASP A 591 -21.63 0.30 -5.18
C ASP A 591 -21.33 -1.20 -5.37
N LYS A 592 -22.27 -2.07 -4.99
CA LYS A 592 -22.19 -3.51 -5.18
C LYS A 592 -22.94 -3.92 -6.46
N ALA A 593 -22.52 -3.38 -7.61
CA ALA A 593 -23.00 -3.86 -8.90
C ALA A 593 -22.16 -5.06 -9.37
N GLY A 594 -22.77 -6.24 -9.48
CA GLY A 594 -22.14 -7.47 -9.98
C GLY A 594 -21.01 -8.05 -9.11
N ASP A 595 -20.24 -8.99 -9.67
CA ASP A 595 -19.17 -9.73 -8.95
C ASP A 595 -17.96 -8.87 -8.54
N THR A 596 -17.81 -7.66 -9.11
CA THR A 596 -16.64 -6.79 -8.85
C THR A 596 -16.95 -5.45 -8.18
N GLY A 597 -18.23 -5.06 -8.09
CA GLY A 597 -18.65 -3.74 -7.62
C GLY A 597 -18.28 -2.60 -8.58
N ILE A 598 -18.90 -1.42 -8.39
CA ILE A 598 -18.57 -0.17 -9.10
C ILE A 598 -18.05 0.82 -8.08
N ARG A 599 -16.94 1.47 -8.41
CA ARG A 599 -16.31 2.48 -7.56
C ARG A 599 -15.98 3.69 -8.42
N VAL A 600 -16.44 4.86 -8.01
CA VAL A 600 -16.25 6.11 -8.75
C VAL A 600 -15.89 7.22 -7.80
N GLY A 601 -15.00 8.13 -8.18
CA GLY A 601 -14.64 9.27 -7.35
C GLY A 601 -14.01 10.40 -8.13
N PHE A 602 -13.89 11.58 -7.52
CA PHE A 602 -13.24 12.73 -8.16
C PHE A 602 -11.78 12.45 -8.53
N GLY A 603 -11.03 11.72 -7.69
CA GLY A 603 -9.65 11.33 -8.00
C GLY A 603 -9.54 10.00 -8.74
N GLY A 604 -10.64 9.28 -9.01
CA GLY A 604 -10.60 7.91 -9.53
C GLY A 604 -10.17 6.84 -8.51
N HIS A 605 -9.56 7.21 -7.39
CA HIS A 605 -9.25 6.32 -6.26
C HIS A 605 -9.66 6.93 -4.92
N VAL A 606 -9.89 6.05 -3.94
CA VAL A 606 -10.08 6.45 -2.54
C VAL A 606 -8.81 7.09 -1.97
N HIS A 607 -8.96 8.09 -1.09
CA HIS A 607 -7.86 8.88 -0.49
C HIS A 607 -6.98 9.71 -1.45
N GLU A 608 -7.32 9.84 -2.74
CA GLU A 608 -6.58 10.72 -3.68
C GLU A 608 -7.03 12.19 -3.61
N LEU A 609 -6.94 12.80 -2.41
CA LEU A 609 -7.29 14.22 -2.20
C LEU A 609 -6.55 15.19 -3.13
N GLY A 610 -5.30 14.89 -3.50
CA GLY A 610 -4.52 15.71 -4.44
C GLY A 610 -5.09 15.78 -5.86
N ARG A 611 -6.02 14.87 -6.20
CA ARG A 611 -6.78 14.88 -7.47
C ARG A 611 -8.28 15.11 -7.24
N GLY A 612 -8.65 15.49 -6.02
CA GLY A 612 -10.01 15.90 -5.68
C GLY A 612 -10.38 17.24 -6.34
N LEU A 613 -11.56 17.71 -6.01
CA LEU A 613 -12.07 18.98 -6.47
C LEU A 613 -11.46 20.13 -5.64
N THR A 614 -10.72 21.03 -6.27
CA THR A 614 -10.33 22.31 -5.67
C THR A 614 -11.55 23.23 -5.65
N LEU A 615 -12.03 23.57 -4.46
CA LEU A 615 -13.17 24.46 -4.26
C LEU A 615 -12.69 25.90 -4.15
N GLN A 616 -13.26 26.76 -4.99
CA GLN A 616 -13.14 28.22 -4.90
C GLN A 616 -14.48 28.80 -4.51
N PHE A 617 -14.50 29.71 -3.54
CA PHE A 617 -15.73 30.32 -3.05
C PHE A 617 -15.82 31.75 -3.55
N ASP A 618 -16.94 32.10 -4.17
CA ASP A 618 -17.19 33.42 -4.75
C ASP A 618 -17.86 34.37 -3.75
N PHE A 619 -17.29 34.53 -2.55
CA PHE A 619 -17.89 35.35 -1.50
C PHE A 619 -18.21 36.78 -1.94
N PRO A 620 -19.49 37.16 -2.03
CA PRO A 620 -19.84 38.57 -2.16
C PRO A 620 -19.34 39.33 -0.92
N PRO A 621 -18.82 40.57 -1.07
CA PRO A 621 -18.22 41.32 0.04
C PRO A 621 -19.16 41.50 1.26
N ASP A 622 -20.46 41.65 1.02
CA ASP A 622 -21.50 41.76 2.05
C ASP A 622 -21.79 40.42 2.76
N ARG A 623 -21.59 39.29 2.07
CA ARG A 623 -21.89 37.95 2.60
C ARG A 623 -20.83 37.42 3.53
N LEU A 624 -19.57 37.78 3.35
CA LEU A 624 -18.53 37.39 4.30
C LEU A 624 -18.84 37.91 5.71
N GLY A 625 -19.34 39.15 5.83
CA GLY A 625 -19.79 39.71 7.10
C GLY A 625 -20.97 38.94 7.71
N ALA A 626 -21.95 38.53 6.89
CA ALA A 626 -23.08 37.73 7.35
C ALA A 626 -22.66 36.33 7.85
N ILE A 627 -21.71 35.69 7.16
CA ILE A 627 -21.11 34.42 7.57
C ILE A 627 -20.36 34.58 8.89
N LYS A 628 -19.47 35.57 8.99
CA LYS A 628 -18.74 35.86 10.24
C LYS A 628 -19.69 36.12 11.40
N ARG A 629 -20.76 36.90 11.19
CA ARG A 629 -21.80 37.13 12.20
C ARG A 629 -22.49 35.82 12.60
N THR A 630 -22.85 34.98 11.64
CA THR A 630 -23.51 33.69 11.91
C THR A 630 -22.62 32.75 12.71
N ILE A 631 -21.33 32.69 12.38
CA ILE A 631 -20.33 31.94 13.14
C ILE A 631 -20.22 32.50 14.57
N ALA A 632 -20.12 33.84 14.71
CA ALA A 632 -20.02 34.48 16.02
C ALA A 632 -21.25 34.18 16.91
N LEU A 633 -22.45 34.23 16.34
CA LEU A 633 -23.68 33.88 17.06
C LEU A 633 -23.68 32.42 17.52
N ARG A 634 -23.22 31.50 16.66
CA ARG A 634 -23.11 30.07 17.02
C ARG A 634 -22.05 29.80 18.08
N ALA A 635 -20.87 30.43 17.96
CA ALA A 635 -19.79 30.32 18.93
C ALA A 635 -20.23 30.85 20.30
N PHE A 636 -20.85 32.03 20.33
CA PHE A 636 -21.38 32.61 21.57
C PHE A 636 -22.50 31.76 22.16
N ALA A 637 -23.41 31.21 21.35
CA ALA A 637 -24.45 30.30 21.84
C ALA A 637 -23.86 29.03 22.48
N GLY A 638 -22.82 28.44 21.87
CA GLY A 638 -22.09 27.30 22.44
C GLY A 638 -21.40 27.64 23.75
N TYR A 639 -20.66 28.75 23.80
CA TYR A 639 -20.07 29.27 25.02
C TYR A 639 -21.12 29.53 26.11
N ARG A 640 -22.23 30.19 25.77
CA ARG A 640 -23.32 30.52 26.69
C ARG A 640 -23.97 29.26 27.26
N ALA A 641 -24.07 28.17 26.49
CA ALA A 641 -24.55 26.89 27.00
C ALA A 641 -23.62 26.34 28.09
N ILE A 642 -22.31 26.32 27.85
CA ILE A 642 -21.31 25.88 28.84
C ILE A 642 -21.30 26.80 30.07
N ARG A 643 -21.39 28.12 29.83
CA ARG A 643 -21.37 29.15 30.87
C ARG A 643 -22.54 29.08 31.84
N ASN A 644 -23.70 28.59 31.38
CA ASN A 644 -24.93 28.48 32.16
C ASN A 644 -25.18 27.07 32.73
N ASP A 645 -24.32 26.11 32.42
CA ASP A 645 -24.41 24.75 32.96
C ASP A 645 -24.01 24.73 34.44
N ARG A 646 -25.01 24.66 35.32
CA ARG A 646 -24.82 24.69 36.78
C ARG A 646 -24.30 23.33 37.24
N GLY A 647 -22.99 23.25 37.46
CA GLY A 647 -22.26 21.99 37.70
C GLY A 647 -21.45 21.54 36.49
N GLY A 648 -21.32 22.38 35.46
CA GLY A 648 -20.44 22.12 34.32
C GLY A 648 -19.04 22.72 34.48
N PHE A 649 -18.20 22.48 33.47
CA PHE A 649 -16.79 22.83 33.41
C PHE A 649 -16.42 24.27 33.86
N LEU A 650 -17.25 25.28 33.57
CA LEU A 650 -16.95 26.68 33.95
C LEU A 650 -17.48 27.08 35.33
N ALA A 651 -18.32 26.25 35.95
CA ALA A 651 -18.91 26.51 37.27
C ALA A 651 -18.19 25.75 38.40
N GLU A 652 -17.40 24.72 38.08
CA GLU A 652 -16.73 23.82 39.03
C GLU A 652 -15.29 24.26 39.38
N PHE A 653 -15.11 25.51 39.82
CA PHE A 653 -13.85 26.00 40.39
C PHE A 653 -14.02 26.34 41.87
N ASN A 654 -14.40 25.35 42.67
CA ASN A 654 -14.81 25.54 44.07
C ASN A 654 -13.97 24.76 45.09
N ASP A 655 -12.97 23.98 44.66
CA ASP A 655 -12.10 23.21 45.56
C ASP A 655 -10.98 24.10 46.14
N PRO A 656 -11.02 24.43 47.45
CA PRO A 656 -10.00 25.26 48.07
C PRO A 656 -8.64 24.56 48.17
N GLU A 657 -8.59 23.22 48.25
CA GLU A 657 -7.34 22.46 48.36
C GLU A 657 -6.56 22.46 47.04
N LEU A 658 -7.28 22.49 45.91
CA LEU A 658 -6.69 22.68 44.58
C LEU A 658 -6.41 24.17 44.26
N GLY A 659 -6.80 25.10 45.13
CA GLY A 659 -6.66 26.54 44.90
C GLY A 659 -7.58 27.08 43.81
N ASP A 660 -8.70 26.40 43.55
CA ASP A 660 -9.63 26.79 42.48
C ASP A 660 -10.31 28.15 42.71
N PRO A 661 -10.78 28.51 43.93
CA PRO A 661 -11.36 29.83 44.16
C PRO A 661 -10.39 30.98 43.86
N ALA A 662 -9.11 30.81 44.19
CA ALA A 662 -8.08 31.82 43.94
C ALA A 662 -7.77 31.94 42.44
N PHE A 663 -7.67 30.82 41.73
CA PHE A 663 -7.53 30.80 40.28
C PHE A 663 -8.72 31.45 39.57
N TYR A 664 -9.95 31.09 39.95
CA TYR A 664 -11.15 31.65 39.35
C TYR A 664 -11.20 33.17 39.51
N ALA A 665 -10.98 33.67 40.74
CA ALA A 665 -10.98 35.10 41.02
C ALA A 665 -9.88 35.86 40.27
N ALA A 666 -8.69 35.27 40.14
CA ALA A 666 -7.54 35.91 39.50
C ALA A 666 -7.58 35.89 37.96
N GLU A 667 -8.02 34.77 37.36
CA GLU A 667 -7.82 34.49 35.94
C GLU A 667 -9.12 34.37 35.12
N LEU A 668 -10.24 33.98 35.76
CA LEU A 668 -11.48 33.66 35.05
C LEU A 668 -12.59 34.70 35.23
N ASP A 669 -12.76 35.31 36.40
CA ASP A 669 -13.92 36.18 36.65
C ASP A 669 -13.99 37.39 35.69
N SER A 670 -12.88 38.13 35.55
CA SER A 670 -12.80 39.26 34.61
C SER A 670 -12.88 38.81 33.15
N PHE A 671 -12.23 37.69 32.82
CA PHE A 671 -12.21 37.13 31.48
C PHE A 671 -13.60 36.69 31.02
N LEU A 672 -14.35 35.96 31.86
CA LEU A 672 -15.71 35.53 31.53
C LEU A 672 -16.65 36.73 31.40
N LYS A 673 -16.52 37.76 32.25
CA LYS A 673 -17.29 39.01 32.11
C LYS A 673 -17.01 39.72 30.79
N GLU A 674 -15.75 39.75 30.35
CA GLU A 674 -15.38 40.29 29.04
C GLU A 674 -16.06 39.52 27.90
N LEU A 675 -16.00 38.18 27.94
CA LEU A 675 -16.67 37.32 26.96
C LEU A 675 -18.19 37.52 26.96
N ASP A 676 -18.80 37.69 28.13
CA ASP A 676 -20.23 37.94 28.28
C ASP A 676 -20.61 39.31 27.67
N THR A 677 -19.85 40.36 27.98
CA THR A 677 -20.06 41.73 27.42
C THR A 677 -19.88 41.76 25.90
N ALA A 678 -18.90 41.04 25.36
CA ALA A 678 -18.73 40.93 23.92
C ALA A 678 -19.92 40.22 23.24
N GLY A 679 -20.51 39.24 23.92
CA GLY A 679 -21.72 38.55 23.47
C GLY A 679 -22.96 39.44 23.49
N GLU A 680 -23.10 40.28 24.52
CA GLU A 680 -24.16 41.30 24.60
C GLU A 680 -24.03 42.31 23.45
N ARG A 681 -22.82 42.77 23.14
CA ARG A 681 -22.57 43.62 21.97
C ARG A 681 -22.96 42.94 20.66
N LEU A 682 -22.66 41.66 20.49
CA LEU A 682 -23.05 40.89 19.30
C LEU A 682 -24.58 40.82 19.12
N LEU A 683 -25.32 40.72 20.24
CA LEU A 683 -26.78 40.63 20.29
C LEU A 683 -27.51 41.99 20.32
N ALA A 684 -26.78 43.11 20.28
CA ALA A 684 -27.37 44.44 20.34
C ALA A 684 -28.30 44.74 19.16
N GLU A 685 -29.31 45.58 19.41
CA GLU A 685 -30.23 46.11 18.42
C GLU A 685 -30.13 47.65 18.35
N PRO A 686 -29.86 48.25 17.17
CA PRO A 686 -29.63 47.57 15.89
C PRO A 686 -28.35 46.75 15.88
N ALA A 687 -28.36 45.70 15.06
CA ALA A 687 -27.23 44.81 14.80
C ALA A 687 -25.89 45.56 14.61
N PRO A 688 -24.77 45.07 15.20
CA PRO A 688 -23.45 45.67 14.98
C PRO A 688 -23.06 45.78 13.51
N GLY A 689 -22.36 46.87 13.17
CA GLY A 689 -21.86 47.11 11.82
C GLY A 689 -20.73 46.15 11.42
N ALA A 690 -20.34 46.17 10.13
CA ALA A 690 -19.37 45.22 9.58
C ALA A 690 -18.01 45.21 10.32
N GLY A 691 -17.45 46.39 10.63
CA GLY A 691 -16.17 46.47 11.36
C GLY A 691 -16.24 45.93 12.80
N ASP A 692 -17.40 46.06 13.45
CA ASP A 692 -17.63 45.47 14.77
C ASP A 692 -17.71 43.94 14.68
N ILE A 693 -18.37 43.42 13.65
CA ILE A 693 -18.45 41.98 13.40
C ILE A 693 -17.08 41.38 13.08
N ASP A 694 -16.26 42.05 12.27
CA ASP A 694 -14.89 41.60 12.02
C ASP A 694 -14.07 41.55 13.31
N THR A 695 -14.15 42.60 14.13
CA THR A 695 -13.48 42.65 15.44
C THR A 695 -13.94 41.52 16.36
N ILE A 696 -15.27 41.31 16.45
CA ILE A 696 -15.86 40.25 17.27
C ILE A 696 -15.42 38.88 16.79
N PHE A 697 -15.43 38.68 15.47
CA PHE A 697 -15.03 37.44 14.83
C PHE A 697 -13.58 37.10 15.13
N GLU A 698 -12.66 38.04 14.91
CA GLU A 698 -11.23 37.82 15.07
C GLU A 698 -10.83 37.66 16.55
N THR A 699 -11.47 38.40 17.44
CA THR A 699 -11.08 38.46 18.86
C THR A 699 -11.79 37.42 19.72
N TYR A 700 -13.13 37.32 19.60
CA TYR A 700 -13.95 36.60 20.57
C TYR A 700 -14.40 35.23 20.10
N VAL A 701 -14.52 34.98 18.79
CA VAL A 701 -14.91 33.65 18.30
C VAL A 701 -13.90 32.58 18.69
N PRO A 702 -12.57 32.76 18.57
CA PRO A 702 -11.62 31.76 19.06
C PRO A 702 -11.78 31.49 20.57
N LEU A 703 -12.08 32.52 21.35
CA LEU A 703 -12.23 32.40 22.80
C LEU A 703 -13.53 31.67 23.19
N TRP A 704 -14.63 31.95 22.50
CA TRP A 704 -15.90 31.25 22.73
C TRP A 704 -15.88 29.82 22.21
N ALA A 705 -15.36 29.61 20.99
CA ALA A 705 -15.30 28.30 20.35
C ALA A 705 -14.40 27.33 21.11
N GLU A 706 -13.29 27.82 21.66
CA GLU A 706 -12.24 27.01 22.29
C GLU A 706 -12.19 27.17 23.81
N ILE A 707 -13.28 27.64 24.45
CA ILE A 707 -13.28 28.04 25.87
C ILE A 707 -12.70 26.98 26.81
N LYS A 708 -12.93 25.70 26.53
CA LYS A 708 -12.38 24.59 27.31
C LYS A 708 -10.84 24.55 27.27
N TYR A 709 -10.26 24.72 26.08
CA TYR A 709 -8.81 24.81 25.92
C TYR A 709 -8.25 26.09 26.52
N ILE A 710 -8.92 27.23 26.31
CA ILE A 710 -8.46 28.52 26.86
C ILE A 710 -8.38 28.49 28.40
N VAL A 711 -9.40 27.92 29.05
CA VAL A 711 -9.39 27.79 30.52
C VAL A 711 -8.35 26.79 30.99
N ALA A 712 -8.17 25.66 30.29
CA ALA A 712 -7.12 24.70 30.62
C ALA A 712 -5.70 25.29 30.49
N ASP A 713 -5.45 26.09 29.45
CA ASP A 713 -4.19 26.80 29.26
C ASP A 713 -3.96 27.84 30.36
N LYS A 714 -4.98 28.64 30.70
CA LYS A 714 -4.93 29.59 31.82
C LYS A 714 -4.64 28.89 33.15
N ARG A 715 -5.28 27.76 33.42
CA ARG A 715 -5.06 26.96 34.63
C ARG A 715 -3.64 26.42 34.68
N THR A 716 -3.15 25.87 33.57
CA THR A 716 -1.78 25.38 33.45
C THR A 716 -0.77 26.50 33.73
N ALA A 717 -0.94 27.67 33.11
CA ALA A 717 -0.07 28.82 33.33
C ALA A 717 -0.10 29.32 34.78
N TYR A 718 -1.28 29.38 35.39
CA TYR A 718 -1.46 29.75 36.79
C TYR A 718 -0.71 28.78 37.72
N LEU A 719 -0.88 27.47 37.53
CA LEU A 719 -0.22 26.45 38.34
C LEU A 719 1.31 26.47 38.17
N LYS A 720 1.81 26.70 36.95
CA LYS A 720 3.25 26.88 36.72
C LYS A 720 3.82 28.06 37.49
N ARG A 721 3.14 29.22 37.44
CA ARG A 721 3.55 30.40 38.23
C ARG A 721 3.51 30.11 39.73
N ALA A 722 2.45 29.46 40.21
CA ALA A 722 2.22 29.24 41.64
C ALA A 722 3.11 28.14 42.25
N LEU A 723 3.42 27.08 41.50
CA LEU A 723 4.11 25.88 42.00
C LEU A 723 5.56 25.75 41.52
N LEU A 724 5.87 26.27 40.33
CA LEU A 724 7.19 26.11 39.70
C LEU A 724 7.98 27.42 39.61
N ASN A 725 7.38 28.57 39.94
CA ASN A 725 7.95 29.91 39.73
C ASN A 725 8.35 30.19 38.27
N GLU A 726 7.67 29.54 37.31
CA GLU A 726 7.85 29.72 35.86
C GLU A 726 6.92 30.79 35.28
#